data_AF-A0A1I2TIZ8-F1
#
_entry.id   AF-A0A1I2TIZ8-F1
#
_cell.length_a   1.000
_cell.length_b   1.000
_cell.length_c   1.000
_cell.angle_alpha   90.00
_cell.angle_beta   90.00
_cell.angle_gamma   90.00
#
_symmetry.space_group_name_H-M   'P 1'
#
loop_
_entity.id
_entity.type
_entity.pdbx_description
1 polymer ?
#
loop_
_entity_poly.entity_id
_entity_poly.type
_entity_poly.pdbx_seq_one_letter_code
_entity_poly.pdbx_strand_id
1 'polypeptide(L)'
;MSDDLTKLSTEDLLRMYQAKPEPAAAAAAAAPASDLSAMSTEDLLRVYQAPRQAEKPSAALDVAKTILPGLARGLAGTIGLPNAAVGLMDRFMAAPAARVIGKALGVTPANAPFFPSDSPIADGFPSQEQILKPVEAVTGPLYKPQTVPGELANTLAEFAPNALFGGGSAAQRVGQVVVPALASEGLGQATRQLLPEAEPAARLVGAVAGGIGAGVAQAPRGGNVVMREAMDGITDEHLTAAQTLRENARSLPGGGMEIPLDEALNHVTGGKAGRLSQISRVVANSGGEGGRIMGDVYAARPDQIRSVGEAALDAIAPPNLAPSALGLDVQTAARAGVRQTPEGMAFTQAREAVGPRVTDDAAGQVIQPEMRRVADSREAARRAQADQDYAAARAAPEKVGVEGTVRVERPGEPIVTQPQFSRPQFEADAPRPVEAFERPAGASPDGGPESLARFIARNGGLRLDGDAAATDLHRFNIPGVGNVARPDGKSLDNFWRERLIEEGYFRPDPDGGMARDISSELLRKLQNEQRGVPSYPLDAQGRPRGRAPGGAAADEYAAARSTAETRLAEDLTRVGIDPVGVHPDIRDRAVGALMRGEIAEPLDAYEQVVSRMKGPLEPYVKSTTVTEEIPSVRFGQVNPQSALDAIDAQLRTAKGDVRGALAQARKDLFGPGGETDLSVEGLLHARERLDTAIRTARDLGDATKVRDLQIARSTLDGELKGVPEVATADANFAANSRPVEPFEGDTPLARVVRQDPNTGRMATPTEQVPAHLQGASATREFLANATPAARQAYEGRVATRILDGATDARGNVDSNRLSEALRDQADVLAQMPEVYRRLEHVVRTRDGLARVEKSPLGQVAATDDAKRAVAAIFPHDPFGSNHVEIGSAMSALARNNPTAARDLARIHLETAFNAATRDVRGTASQYGGAGFASAVRGNDQQAKNLQASIRALPEGDTIWAGLDRFFATLEATGYKPQKGSDTAFNIEIRKSLANGTGPLASAITEAAGNAAAGGVAAGAGGAAAGGLLGLKKAGSEALLKHRIAGNSEQIARMLTDPAALPDLRALARSREGTKNAQLFTTRLLALADRGRTSGNLPERKVP
;
A
#
# COMPACT_ATOMS: atom_id res chain seq x y z
N MET A 1 20.50 -10.00 -20.15
CA MET A 1 19.53 -9.83 -21.24
C MET A 1 18.35 -9.07 -20.67
N SER A 2 18.41 -7.75 -20.85
CA SER A 2 17.33 -6.81 -20.60
C SER A 2 16.52 -6.69 -21.89
N ASP A 3 15.22 -6.94 -21.85
CA ASP A 3 14.34 -6.47 -22.91
C ASP A 3 13.46 -5.34 -22.37
N ASP A 4 13.55 -4.24 -23.10
CA ASP A 4 13.16 -2.89 -22.80
C ASP A 4 11.70 -2.66 -23.24
N LEU A 5 10.80 -2.54 -22.26
CA LEU A 5 9.35 -2.36 -22.46
C LEU A 5 8.96 -0.93 -22.93
N THR A 6 9.93 -0.07 -23.25
CA THR A 6 9.66 1.32 -23.66
C THR A 6 9.36 1.50 -25.16
N LYS A 7 9.28 0.41 -25.94
CA LYS A 7 9.08 0.47 -27.41
C LYS A 7 7.74 -0.04 -27.95
N LEU A 8 6.75 -0.31 -27.10
CA LEU A 8 5.41 -0.67 -27.58
C LEU A 8 4.63 0.58 -28.01
N SER A 9 4.26 0.65 -29.29
CA SER A 9 3.44 1.72 -29.84
C SER A 9 1.98 1.59 -29.40
N THR A 10 1.25 2.70 -29.36
CA THR A 10 -0.18 2.72 -28.96
C THR A 10 -1.06 1.86 -29.87
N GLU A 11 -0.63 1.57 -31.11
CA GLU A 11 -1.33 0.69 -32.04
C GLU A 11 -1.12 -0.81 -31.74
N ASP A 12 0.02 -1.19 -31.16
CA ASP A 12 0.29 -2.59 -30.77
C ASP A 12 -0.50 -2.99 -29.52
N LEU A 13 -0.71 -2.05 -28.60
CA LEU A 13 -1.59 -2.24 -27.44
C LEU A 13 -3.08 -2.29 -27.82
N LEU A 14 -3.48 -1.59 -28.90
CA LEU A 14 -4.86 -1.62 -29.40
C LEU A 14 -5.20 -2.94 -30.12
N ARG A 15 -4.21 -3.59 -30.76
CA ARG A 15 -4.40 -4.91 -31.39
C ARG A 15 -4.52 -6.06 -30.38
N MET A 16 -3.89 -5.95 -29.20
CA MET A 16 -4.06 -6.94 -28.14
C MET A 16 -5.44 -6.86 -27.45
N TYR A 17 -6.18 -5.75 -27.61
CA TYR A 17 -7.47 -5.54 -26.95
C TYR A 17 -8.70 -5.88 -27.83
N GLN A 18 -8.50 -6.32 -29.07
CA GLN A 18 -9.59 -6.69 -29.98
C GLN A 18 -9.45 -8.13 -30.52
N ALA A 19 -9.78 -9.10 -29.67
CA ALA A 19 -10.12 -10.45 -30.12
C ALA A 19 -11.41 -10.92 -29.42
N LYS A 20 -12.48 -10.98 -30.20
CA LYS A 20 -13.82 -11.47 -29.85
C LYS A 20 -13.85 -13.00 -30.00
N PRO A 21 -14.63 -13.72 -29.19
CA PRO A 21 -15.35 -14.89 -29.71
C PRO A 21 -16.86 -14.86 -29.37
N GLU A 22 -17.66 -15.40 -30.28
CA GLU A 22 -19.11 -15.61 -30.14
C GLU A 22 -19.46 -16.82 -29.26
N PRO A 23 -20.71 -16.90 -28.72
CA PRO A 23 -21.12 -17.96 -27.79
C PRO A 23 -21.85 -19.11 -28.48
N ALA A 24 -21.63 -20.33 -27.97
CA ALA A 24 -22.45 -21.51 -28.21
C ALA A 24 -23.02 -22.03 -26.87
N ALA A 25 -24.18 -22.67 -26.98
CA ALA A 25 -25.12 -22.98 -25.91
C ALA A 25 -24.79 -24.19 -25.02
N ALA A 26 -25.53 -24.26 -23.91
CA ALA A 26 -26.20 -25.44 -23.34
C ALA A 26 -25.76 -25.96 -21.96
N ALA A 27 -26.77 -25.95 -21.07
CA ALA A 27 -27.21 -27.02 -20.16
C ALA A 27 -26.52 -27.26 -18.80
N ALA A 28 -27.39 -27.25 -17.78
CA ALA A 28 -27.22 -27.45 -16.35
C ALA A 28 -27.09 -28.92 -15.89
N ALA A 29 -26.53 -29.10 -14.69
CA ALA A 29 -26.88 -30.03 -13.57
C ALA A 29 -25.66 -30.16 -12.62
N ALA A 30 -25.70 -30.27 -11.28
CA ALA A 30 -26.72 -30.23 -10.24
C ALA A 30 -26.05 -30.12 -8.84
N ALA A 31 -26.69 -29.38 -7.90
CA ALA A 31 -26.90 -29.58 -6.44
C ALA A 31 -25.73 -29.92 -5.45
N PRO A 32 -25.85 -29.68 -4.11
CA PRO A 32 -27.08 -29.71 -3.31
C PRO A 32 -27.36 -28.53 -2.36
N ALA A 33 -28.63 -28.48 -1.96
CA ALA A 33 -29.20 -27.68 -0.89
C ALA A 33 -29.30 -28.47 0.42
N SER A 34 -29.39 -27.74 1.53
CA SER A 34 -30.18 -28.07 2.72
C SER A 34 -31.19 -26.92 2.88
N ASP A 35 -32.46 -27.05 3.23
CA ASP A 35 -33.36 -28.16 3.53
C ASP A 35 -34.78 -27.52 3.57
N LEU A 36 -35.70 -28.00 2.74
CA LEU A 36 -37.17 -27.80 2.84
C LEU A 36 -37.89 -29.12 2.55
N SER A 37 -37.25 -30.24 2.91
CA SER A 37 -38.07 -31.31 3.49
C SER A 37 -38.82 -30.64 4.67
N ALA A 38 -40.14 -30.63 4.73
CA ALA A 38 -41.03 -31.64 4.24
C ALA A 38 -42.45 -31.10 3.99
N MET A 39 -42.62 -30.07 3.14
CA MET A 39 -43.97 -29.74 2.63
C MET A 39 -44.17 -30.31 1.22
N SER A 40 -45.20 -31.13 1.09
CA SER A 40 -45.50 -31.92 -0.09
C SER A 40 -46.27 -31.13 -1.16
N THR A 41 -46.08 -31.52 -2.42
CA THR A 41 -46.66 -30.88 -3.60
C THR A 41 -48.19 -30.97 -3.66
N GLU A 42 -48.81 -31.94 -2.98
CA GLU A 42 -50.26 -32.00 -2.80
C GLU A 42 -50.78 -30.96 -1.80
N ASP A 43 -49.97 -30.56 -0.82
CA ASP A 43 -50.30 -29.48 0.13
C ASP A 43 -50.15 -28.10 -0.52
N LEU A 44 -49.22 -27.94 -1.47
CA LEU A 44 -49.12 -26.72 -2.28
C LEU A 44 -50.20 -26.63 -3.36
N LEU A 45 -50.66 -27.76 -3.93
CA LEU A 45 -51.76 -27.78 -4.89
C LEU A 45 -53.15 -27.59 -4.26
N ARG A 46 -53.35 -27.97 -2.99
CA ARG A 46 -54.62 -27.77 -2.26
C ARG A 46 -54.87 -26.34 -1.81
N VAL A 47 -53.83 -25.50 -1.73
CA VAL A 47 -53.97 -24.11 -1.25
C VAL A 47 -54.46 -23.16 -2.34
N TYR A 48 -54.54 -23.53 -3.63
CA TYR A 48 -55.00 -22.57 -4.64
C TYR A 48 -55.89 -23.07 -5.80
N GLN A 49 -56.29 -24.34 -5.85
CA GLN A 49 -57.31 -24.82 -6.80
C GLN A 49 -58.33 -25.66 -6.01
N ALA A 50 -59.65 -25.40 -5.96
CA ALA A 50 -60.59 -24.74 -6.86
C ALA A 50 -61.95 -24.56 -6.12
N PRO A 51 -63.12 -24.30 -6.77
CA PRO A 51 -63.51 -23.19 -7.64
C PRO A 51 -64.85 -22.54 -7.18
N ARG A 52 -65.21 -21.35 -7.71
CA ARG A 52 -66.59 -21.03 -8.15
C ARG A 52 -66.69 -19.75 -9.00
N GLN A 53 -67.19 -19.99 -10.22
CA GLN A 53 -68.08 -19.18 -11.07
C GLN A 53 -67.58 -17.92 -11.79
N ALA A 54 -67.87 -17.91 -13.10
CA ALA A 54 -67.58 -16.87 -14.07
C ALA A 54 -68.54 -15.69 -13.92
N GLU A 55 -68.01 -14.53 -13.58
CA GLU A 55 -68.65 -13.23 -13.79
C GLU A 55 -67.87 -12.44 -14.83
N LYS A 56 -68.58 -11.84 -15.78
CA LYS A 56 -68.03 -10.88 -16.75
C LYS A 56 -67.32 -9.77 -15.95
N PRO A 57 -66.11 -9.34 -16.36
CA PRO A 57 -65.31 -8.44 -15.55
C PRO A 57 -66.06 -7.14 -15.29
N SER A 58 -66.19 -6.77 -14.00
CA SER A 58 -66.75 -5.49 -13.61
C SER A 58 -65.83 -4.37 -14.09
N ALA A 59 -66.40 -3.22 -14.46
CA ALA A 59 -65.64 -2.05 -14.91
C ALA A 59 -64.54 -1.65 -13.90
N ALA A 60 -64.72 -1.91 -12.61
CA ALA A 60 -63.71 -1.66 -11.57
C ALA A 60 -62.50 -2.61 -11.65
N LEU A 61 -62.72 -3.90 -11.96
CA LEU A 61 -61.64 -4.87 -12.14
C LEU A 61 -60.87 -4.62 -13.45
N ASP A 62 -61.58 -4.20 -14.50
CA ASP A 62 -60.98 -3.86 -15.79
C ASP A 62 -60.10 -2.61 -15.68
N VAL A 63 -60.57 -1.56 -14.97
CA VAL A 63 -59.80 -0.34 -14.64
C VAL A 63 -58.57 -0.64 -13.80
N ALA A 64 -58.67 -1.50 -12.79
CA ALA A 64 -57.53 -1.83 -11.93
C ALA A 64 -56.44 -2.60 -12.70
N LYS A 65 -56.83 -3.48 -13.63
CA LYS A 65 -55.90 -4.25 -14.46
C LYS A 65 -55.25 -3.43 -15.58
N THR A 66 -55.79 -2.28 -15.97
CA THR A 66 -55.19 -1.40 -16.99
C THR A 66 -54.20 -0.36 -16.47
N ILE A 67 -54.20 -0.03 -15.18
CA ILE A 67 -53.30 0.99 -14.63
C ILE A 67 -51.82 0.57 -14.71
N LEU A 68 -51.52 -0.69 -14.39
CA LEU A 68 -50.15 -1.22 -14.40
C LEU A 68 -49.57 -1.37 -15.82
N PRO A 69 -50.28 -1.97 -16.81
CA PRO A 69 -49.84 -1.99 -18.20
C PRO A 69 -49.80 -0.60 -18.87
N GLY A 70 -50.71 0.31 -18.50
CA GLY A 70 -50.76 1.68 -19.02
C GLY A 70 -49.57 2.53 -18.60
N LEU A 71 -49.08 2.36 -17.36
CA LEU A 71 -47.83 2.95 -16.88
C LEU A 71 -46.60 2.38 -17.60
N ALA A 72 -46.57 1.07 -17.87
CA ALA A 72 -45.48 0.43 -18.63
C ALA A 72 -45.43 0.92 -20.09
N ARG A 73 -46.59 1.15 -20.74
CA ARG A 73 -46.67 1.74 -22.08
C ARG A 73 -46.35 3.24 -22.09
N GLY A 74 -46.76 3.99 -21.06
CA GLY A 74 -46.43 5.41 -20.89
C GLY A 74 -44.92 5.66 -20.74
N LEU A 75 -44.20 4.73 -20.09
CA LEU A 75 -42.73 4.78 -19.99
C LEU A 75 -42.05 4.34 -21.30
N ALA A 76 -42.53 3.30 -21.98
CA ALA A 76 -42.00 2.87 -23.29
C ALA A 76 -42.20 3.93 -24.40
N GLY A 77 -43.26 4.74 -24.30
CA GLY A 77 -43.56 5.84 -25.24
C GLY A 77 -42.60 7.03 -25.19
N THR A 78 -41.80 7.19 -24.13
CA THR A 78 -40.84 8.30 -24.02
C THR A 78 -39.60 8.14 -24.91
N ILE A 79 -39.23 6.90 -25.26
CA ILE A 79 -38.04 6.60 -26.08
C ILE A 79 -38.36 6.61 -27.58
N GLY A 80 -39.62 6.32 -27.97
CA GLY A 80 -40.10 6.37 -29.37
C GLY A 80 -40.67 7.73 -29.81
N LEU A 81 -40.60 8.76 -28.96
CA LEU A 81 -41.21 10.08 -29.16
C LEU A 81 -40.92 10.74 -30.52
N PRO A 82 -39.69 10.69 -31.08
CA PRO A 82 -39.42 11.27 -32.40
C PRO A 82 -40.18 10.57 -33.52
N ASN A 83 -40.26 9.23 -33.50
CA ASN A 83 -40.88 8.44 -34.57
C ASN A 83 -42.43 8.49 -34.49
N ALA A 84 -42.98 8.51 -33.26
CA ALA A 84 -44.41 8.69 -33.02
C ALA A 84 -44.92 10.10 -33.39
N ALA A 85 -44.10 11.15 -33.18
CA ALA A 85 -44.42 12.52 -33.60
C ALA A 85 -44.45 12.65 -35.14
N VAL A 86 -43.52 12.00 -35.86
CA VAL A 86 -43.49 11.98 -37.33
C VAL A 86 -44.72 11.27 -37.90
N GLY A 87 -45.10 10.10 -37.36
CA GLY A 87 -46.30 9.37 -37.78
C GLY A 87 -47.63 10.07 -37.44
N LEU A 88 -47.67 10.87 -36.38
CA LEU A 88 -48.83 11.70 -36.02
C LEU A 88 -48.97 12.91 -36.97
N MET A 89 -47.85 13.51 -37.37
CA MET A 89 -47.81 14.67 -38.28
C MET A 89 -48.24 14.30 -39.71
N ASP A 90 -47.84 13.12 -40.20
CA ASP A 90 -48.29 12.59 -41.49
C ASP A 90 -49.80 12.27 -41.50
N ARG A 91 -50.35 11.74 -40.39
CA ARG A 91 -51.81 11.52 -40.26
C ARG A 91 -52.60 12.82 -40.15
N PHE A 92 -52.06 13.85 -39.50
CA PHE A 92 -52.71 15.16 -39.38
C PHE A 92 -52.79 15.90 -40.72
N MET A 93 -51.74 15.79 -41.54
CA MET A 93 -51.68 16.44 -42.85
C MET A 93 -52.41 15.67 -43.96
N ALA A 94 -52.64 14.35 -43.77
CA ALA A 94 -53.49 13.55 -44.64
C ALA A 94 -55.00 13.75 -44.43
N ALA A 95 -55.41 14.48 -43.38
CA ALA A 95 -56.80 14.71 -43.02
C ALA A 95 -57.55 15.61 -44.04
N PRO A 96 -58.84 15.35 -44.34
CA PRO A 96 -59.61 16.13 -45.32
C PRO A 96 -59.67 17.65 -45.03
N ALA A 97 -59.58 18.05 -43.77
CA ALA A 97 -59.58 19.45 -43.35
C ALA A 97 -58.31 20.21 -43.78
N ALA A 98 -57.14 19.56 -43.75
CA ALA A 98 -55.88 20.14 -44.20
C ALA A 98 -55.86 20.36 -45.72
N ARG A 99 -56.57 19.51 -46.50
CA ARG A 99 -56.74 19.69 -47.96
C ARG A 99 -57.59 20.90 -48.32
N VAL A 100 -58.55 21.28 -47.47
CA VAL A 100 -59.38 22.49 -47.67
C VAL A 100 -58.58 23.75 -47.36
N ILE A 101 -57.76 23.74 -46.31
CA ILE A 101 -56.86 24.85 -45.96
C ILE A 101 -55.75 25.01 -47.01
N GLY A 102 -55.17 23.91 -47.49
CA GLY A 102 -54.14 23.91 -48.55
C GLY A 102 -54.65 24.45 -49.88
N LYS A 103 -55.89 24.10 -50.28
CA LYS A 103 -56.55 24.68 -51.47
C LYS A 103 -56.87 26.16 -51.33
N ALA A 104 -57.20 26.65 -50.12
CA ALA A 104 -57.44 28.07 -49.86
C ALA A 104 -56.14 28.92 -49.84
N LEU A 105 -54.99 28.28 -49.60
CA LEU A 105 -53.67 28.92 -49.56
C LEU A 105 -52.84 28.68 -50.83
N GLY A 106 -53.40 28.06 -51.88
CA GLY A 106 -52.73 27.83 -53.16
C GLY A 106 -51.60 26.80 -53.12
N VAL A 107 -51.51 25.97 -52.08
CA VAL A 107 -50.46 24.96 -51.94
C VAL A 107 -51.00 23.62 -52.46
N THR A 108 -50.49 23.13 -53.59
CA THR A 108 -50.81 21.80 -54.11
C THR A 108 -49.99 20.74 -53.38
N PRO A 109 -50.60 19.65 -52.85
CA PRO A 109 -49.85 18.56 -52.26
C PRO A 109 -49.41 17.59 -53.37
N ALA A 110 -48.10 17.43 -53.57
CA ALA A 110 -47.56 16.28 -54.28
C ALA A 110 -47.57 15.07 -53.34
N ASN A 111 -47.99 13.90 -53.84
CA ASN A 111 -47.99 12.62 -53.12
C ASN A 111 -46.55 12.11 -52.88
N ALA A 112 -45.81 12.77 -52.00
CA ALA A 112 -44.54 12.27 -51.48
C ALA A 112 -44.53 12.44 -49.96
N PRO A 113 -44.14 11.40 -49.18
CA PRO A 113 -43.91 11.56 -47.75
C PRO A 113 -42.83 12.63 -47.53
N PHE A 114 -42.97 13.39 -46.45
CA PHE A 114 -42.09 14.54 -46.15
C PHE A 114 -40.63 14.11 -45.91
N PHE A 115 -40.39 12.84 -45.60
CA PHE A 115 -39.08 12.20 -45.57
C PHE A 115 -39.05 10.96 -46.49
N PRO A 116 -38.01 10.77 -47.32
CA PRO A 116 -37.81 9.52 -48.05
C PRO A 116 -37.63 8.36 -47.06
N SER A 117 -38.11 7.16 -47.41
CA SER A 117 -37.97 5.93 -46.60
C SER A 117 -36.51 5.55 -46.30
N ASP A 118 -35.55 6.15 -47.00
CA ASP A 118 -34.13 5.81 -46.96
C ASP A 118 -33.29 6.92 -46.25
N SER A 119 -33.94 7.74 -45.42
CA SER A 119 -33.29 8.79 -44.64
C SER A 119 -32.60 8.23 -43.38
N PRO A 120 -31.33 8.59 -43.08
CA PRO A 120 -30.61 8.14 -41.88
C PRO A 120 -31.22 8.61 -40.55
N ILE A 121 -32.30 9.42 -40.58
CA ILE A 121 -33.09 9.82 -39.42
C ILE A 121 -34.16 8.76 -39.07
N ALA A 122 -34.60 7.94 -40.03
CA ALA A 122 -35.63 6.90 -39.84
C ALA A 122 -35.07 5.57 -39.29
N ASP A 123 -33.83 5.20 -39.65
CA ASP A 123 -33.20 3.93 -39.24
C ASP A 123 -32.50 3.97 -37.87
N GLY A 124 -32.38 5.16 -37.25
CA GLY A 124 -31.64 5.35 -35.99
C GLY A 124 -32.42 5.09 -34.70
N PHE A 125 -33.74 4.87 -34.76
CA PHE A 125 -34.60 4.77 -33.57
C PHE A 125 -35.45 3.49 -33.55
N PRO A 126 -35.41 2.70 -32.45
CA PRO A 126 -36.15 1.46 -32.37
C PRO A 126 -37.67 1.70 -32.41
N SER A 127 -38.39 0.85 -33.14
CA SER A 127 -39.85 0.95 -33.24
C SER A 127 -40.54 0.48 -31.96
N GLN A 128 -41.79 0.92 -31.72
CA GLN A 128 -42.55 0.57 -30.52
C GLN A 128 -42.73 -0.95 -30.34
N GLU A 129 -42.78 -1.72 -31.43
CA GLU A 129 -42.82 -3.19 -31.41
C GLU A 129 -41.48 -3.83 -30.99
N GLN A 130 -40.35 -3.18 -31.27
CA GLN A 130 -39.02 -3.64 -30.86
C GLN A 130 -38.75 -3.36 -29.38
N ILE A 131 -39.40 -2.34 -28.79
CA ILE A 131 -39.27 -1.97 -27.37
C ILE A 131 -40.18 -2.82 -26.48
N LEU A 132 -41.36 -3.24 -26.96
CA LEU A 132 -42.33 -3.99 -26.17
C LEU A 132 -42.07 -5.51 -26.12
N LYS A 133 -41.48 -6.10 -27.17
CA LYS A 133 -41.18 -7.55 -27.23
C LYS A 133 -40.29 -8.07 -26.07
N PRO A 134 -39.23 -7.36 -25.63
CA PRO A 134 -38.42 -7.78 -24.48
C PRO A 134 -39.16 -7.67 -23.14
N VAL A 135 -40.06 -6.71 -23.00
CA VAL A 135 -40.87 -6.51 -21.80
C VAL A 135 -41.93 -7.62 -21.71
N GLU A 136 -42.66 -7.89 -22.79
CA GLU A 136 -43.66 -8.96 -22.85
C GLU A 136 -43.05 -10.38 -22.75
N ALA A 137 -41.77 -10.55 -23.10
CA ALA A 137 -41.03 -11.81 -22.89
C ALA A 137 -40.77 -12.12 -21.40
N VAL A 138 -40.73 -11.10 -20.54
CA VAL A 138 -40.53 -11.24 -19.09
C VAL A 138 -41.88 -11.15 -18.34
N THR A 139 -42.81 -10.34 -18.82
CA THR A 139 -44.10 -10.06 -18.13
C THR A 139 -45.29 -10.86 -18.65
N GLY A 140 -45.15 -11.57 -19.78
CA GLY A 140 -46.29 -12.07 -20.56
C GLY A 140 -47.00 -10.96 -21.35
N PRO A 141 -47.98 -11.29 -22.22
CA PRO A 141 -48.71 -10.31 -23.02
C PRO A 141 -49.48 -9.33 -22.12
N LEU A 142 -49.29 -8.02 -22.36
CA LEU A 142 -49.90 -6.97 -21.53
C LEU A 142 -51.42 -6.90 -21.73
N TYR A 143 -52.16 -6.78 -20.63
CA TYR A 143 -53.63 -6.77 -20.62
C TYR A 143 -54.21 -5.59 -21.44
N LYS A 144 -55.19 -5.88 -22.31
CA LYS A 144 -55.96 -4.88 -23.07
C LYS A 144 -57.34 -4.71 -22.42
N PRO A 145 -57.79 -3.46 -22.13
CA PRO A 145 -59.10 -3.23 -21.53
C PRO A 145 -60.22 -3.74 -22.46
N GLN A 146 -61.32 -4.17 -21.84
CA GLN A 146 -62.47 -4.71 -22.56
C GLN A 146 -63.77 -3.93 -22.28
N THR A 147 -63.70 -2.90 -21.42
CA THR A 147 -64.82 -2.04 -21.05
C THR A 147 -64.49 -0.56 -21.26
N VAL A 148 -65.50 0.26 -21.59
CA VAL A 148 -65.34 1.71 -21.85
C VAL A 148 -64.69 2.46 -20.67
N PRO A 149 -65.02 2.18 -19.39
CA PRO A 149 -64.28 2.77 -18.25
C PRO A 149 -62.83 2.29 -18.15
N GLY A 150 -62.56 1.04 -18.52
CA GLY A 150 -61.20 0.47 -18.59
C GLY A 150 -60.35 1.08 -19.71
N GLU A 151 -60.94 1.40 -20.86
CA GLU A 151 -60.31 2.16 -21.95
C GLU A 151 -60.04 3.61 -21.54
N LEU A 152 -60.97 4.26 -20.84
CA LEU A 152 -60.79 5.60 -20.30
C LEU A 152 -59.66 5.64 -19.24
N ALA A 153 -59.57 4.63 -18.37
CA ALA A 153 -58.50 4.50 -17.38
C ALA A 153 -57.14 4.19 -18.02
N ASN A 154 -57.09 3.37 -19.07
CA ASN A 154 -55.86 3.13 -19.83
C ASN A 154 -55.35 4.42 -20.49
N THR A 155 -56.26 5.20 -21.06
CA THR A 155 -55.95 6.50 -21.65
C THR A 155 -55.44 7.48 -20.58
N LEU A 156 -56.10 7.54 -19.41
CA LEU A 156 -55.65 8.38 -18.29
C LEU A 156 -54.29 7.97 -17.73
N ALA A 157 -53.97 6.68 -17.66
CA ALA A 157 -52.68 6.17 -17.19
C ALA A 157 -51.52 6.48 -18.16
N GLU A 158 -51.78 6.51 -19.47
CA GLU A 158 -50.79 6.87 -20.50
C GLU A 158 -50.41 8.36 -20.46
N PHE A 159 -51.26 9.22 -19.87
CA PHE A 159 -51.00 10.65 -19.67
C PHE A 159 -50.60 11.04 -18.23
N ALA A 160 -50.36 10.05 -17.35
CA ALA A 160 -50.13 10.25 -15.92
C ALA A 160 -48.69 10.56 -15.41
N PRO A 161 -47.69 11.06 -16.19
CA PRO A 161 -46.46 11.56 -15.56
C PRO A 161 -46.66 12.88 -14.77
N ASN A 162 -47.62 13.73 -15.15
CA ASN A 162 -47.77 15.07 -14.57
C ASN A 162 -48.72 15.17 -13.35
N ALA A 163 -49.45 14.11 -13.00
CA ALA A 163 -50.40 14.12 -11.88
C ALA A 163 -49.80 13.67 -10.53
N LEU A 164 -48.60 13.08 -10.53
CA LEU A 164 -47.97 12.50 -9.34
C LEU A 164 -47.01 13.45 -8.59
N PHE A 165 -46.54 14.54 -9.21
CA PHE A 165 -45.48 15.41 -8.63
C PHE A 165 -45.88 16.88 -8.39
N GLY A 166 -47.16 17.24 -8.49
CA GLY A 166 -47.65 18.60 -8.22
C GLY A 166 -48.32 18.76 -6.84
N GLY A 167 -47.86 19.73 -6.04
CA GLY A 167 -48.49 20.08 -4.76
C GLY A 167 -49.86 20.77 -4.94
N GLY A 168 -50.92 20.18 -4.37
CA GLY A 168 -52.29 20.72 -4.37
C GLY A 168 -53.33 19.73 -3.80
N SER A 169 -54.50 20.20 -3.35
CA SER A 169 -55.53 19.36 -2.72
C SER A 169 -56.25 18.44 -3.74
N ALA A 170 -56.80 17.31 -3.28
CA ALA A 170 -57.36 16.26 -4.16
C ALA A 170 -58.48 16.75 -5.11
N ALA A 171 -59.26 17.77 -4.71
CA ALA A 171 -60.30 18.36 -5.56
C ALA A 171 -59.73 19.20 -6.72
N GLN A 172 -58.58 19.87 -6.53
CA GLN A 172 -57.87 20.61 -7.58
C GLN A 172 -57.26 19.67 -8.63
N ARG A 173 -56.88 18.44 -8.25
CA ARG A 173 -56.29 17.44 -9.16
C ARG A 173 -57.33 16.84 -10.12
N VAL A 174 -58.57 16.70 -9.69
CA VAL A 174 -59.68 16.21 -10.55
C VAL A 174 -60.11 17.30 -11.55
N GLY A 175 -60.13 18.58 -11.14
CA GLY A 175 -60.54 19.69 -12.00
C GLY A 175 -59.62 20.01 -13.18
N GLN A 176 -58.32 19.68 -13.08
CA GLN A 176 -57.33 19.96 -14.14
C GLN A 176 -57.31 18.93 -15.28
N VAL A 177 -57.92 17.76 -15.08
CA VAL A 177 -57.92 16.66 -16.06
C VAL A 177 -59.27 16.54 -16.80
N VAL A 178 -60.38 16.92 -16.15
CA VAL A 178 -61.73 16.73 -16.70
C VAL A 178 -62.17 17.85 -17.66
N VAL A 179 -61.62 19.07 -17.55
CA VAL A 179 -62.05 20.23 -18.37
C VAL A 179 -61.52 20.22 -19.81
N PRO A 180 -60.27 19.78 -20.11
CA PRO A 180 -59.82 19.65 -21.50
C PRO A 180 -60.42 18.43 -22.22
N ALA A 181 -60.79 17.38 -21.49
CA ALA A 181 -61.30 16.12 -22.06
C ALA A 181 -62.79 16.17 -22.47
N LEU A 182 -63.55 17.18 -22.03
CA LEU A 182 -64.93 17.41 -22.49
C LEU A 182 -65.07 18.52 -23.55
N ALA A 183 -63.97 19.13 -24.00
CA ALA A 183 -63.98 20.19 -25.01
C ALA A 183 -63.73 19.68 -26.46
N SER A 184 -63.29 18.44 -26.65
CA SER A 184 -62.88 17.92 -27.97
C SER A 184 -63.93 17.11 -28.73
N GLU A 185 -65.15 16.92 -28.21
CA GLU A 185 -66.15 16.05 -28.86
C GLU A 185 -67.58 16.65 -28.87
N GLY A 186 -67.69 17.97 -28.82
CA GLY A 186 -68.98 18.69 -28.81
C GLY A 186 -69.19 19.78 -29.87
N LEU A 187 -68.14 20.20 -30.59
CA LEU A 187 -68.23 21.33 -31.55
C LEU A 187 -67.89 20.98 -33.00
N GLY A 188 -67.73 19.68 -33.32
CA GLY A 188 -67.47 19.18 -34.67
C GLY A 188 -68.72 18.84 -35.51
N GLN A 189 -69.92 18.91 -34.93
CA GLN A 189 -71.16 18.47 -35.61
C GLN A 189 -72.20 19.57 -35.88
N ALA A 190 -72.01 20.83 -35.44
CA ALA A 190 -73.02 21.89 -35.64
C ALA A 190 -72.71 22.90 -36.77
N THR A 191 -71.51 22.89 -37.35
CA THR A 191 -71.05 23.90 -38.32
C THR A 191 -71.21 23.50 -39.80
N ARG A 192 -71.87 22.37 -40.09
CA ARG A 192 -71.97 21.82 -41.47
C ARG A 192 -73.24 22.14 -42.25
N GLN A 193 -74.15 22.99 -41.76
CA GLN A 193 -75.42 23.22 -42.46
C GLN A 193 -75.76 24.65 -42.86
N LEU A 194 -74.99 25.69 -42.53
CA LEU A 194 -75.42 27.07 -42.80
C LEU A 194 -74.25 28.00 -43.18
N LEU A 195 -73.84 27.96 -44.45
CA LEU A 195 -73.32 29.13 -45.19
C LEU A 195 -74.48 29.61 -46.09
N PRO A 196 -74.61 30.89 -46.54
CA PRO A 196 -73.48 31.68 -47.07
C PRO A 196 -73.62 33.25 -47.08
N GLU A 197 -72.52 33.92 -47.41
CA GLU A 197 -72.33 35.28 -48.02
C GLU A 197 -72.49 36.61 -47.24
N ALA A 198 -71.33 37.26 -47.05
CA ALA A 198 -71.00 38.66 -47.34
C ALA A 198 -71.90 39.83 -46.87
N GLU A 199 -71.51 40.50 -45.77
CA GLU A 199 -71.77 41.94 -45.56
C GLU A 199 -70.77 42.75 -44.65
N PRO A 200 -69.44 42.44 -44.47
CA PRO A 200 -68.60 43.21 -43.53
C PRO A 200 -67.94 44.47 -44.11
N ALA A 201 -68.05 44.75 -45.41
CA ALA A 201 -67.29 45.81 -46.09
C ALA A 201 -67.85 47.24 -45.88
N ALA A 202 -69.03 47.40 -45.29
CA ALA A 202 -69.68 48.71 -45.15
C ALA A 202 -69.41 49.43 -43.81
N ARG A 203 -68.88 48.73 -42.79
CA ARG A 203 -68.78 49.29 -41.41
C ARG A 203 -67.41 49.87 -41.05
N LEU A 204 -66.41 49.72 -41.91
CA LEU A 204 -65.05 50.24 -41.69
C LEU A 204 -64.88 51.70 -42.15
N VAL A 205 -65.75 52.21 -43.03
CA VAL A 205 -65.59 53.54 -43.66
C VAL A 205 -66.30 54.66 -42.90
N GLY A 206 -67.35 54.36 -42.11
CA GLY A 206 -68.10 55.37 -41.35
C GLY A 206 -67.42 55.87 -40.05
N ALA A 207 -66.39 55.17 -39.57
CA ALA A 207 -65.78 55.45 -38.27
C ALA A 207 -64.56 56.39 -38.31
N VAL A 208 -64.13 56.83 -39.49
CA VAL A 208 -62.93 57.67 -39.67
C VAL A 208 -63.26 59.16 -39.92
N ALA A 209 -64.53 59.53 -40.11
CA ALA A 209 -64.90 60.87 -40.59
C ALA A 209 -65.67 61.78 -39.60
N GLY A 210 -65.83 61.42 -38.31
CA GLY A 210 -66.68 62.19 -37.40
C GLY A 210 -66.11 62.43 -36.01
N GLY A 211 -65.50 63.61 -35.78
CA GLY A 211 -65.52 64.23 -34.44
C GLY A 211 -64.18 64.41 -33.73
N ILE A 212 -63.23 65.11 -34.35
CA ILE A 212 -62.20 65.86 -33.63
C ILE A 212 -62.85 67.17 -33.15
N GLY A 213 -63.12 67.29 -31.85
CA GLY A 213 -63.63 68.52 -31.23
C GLY A 213 -64.10 68.32 -29.79
N ALA A 214 -63.39 68.94 -28.83
CA ALA A 214 -63.64 69.00 -27.37
C ALA A 214 -62.99 67.93 -26.46
N GLY A 215 -61.65 67.97 -26.31
CA GLY A 215 -60.92 67.08 -25.40
C GLY A 215 -59.67 67.65 -24.71
N VAL A 216 -59.62 68.95 -24.38
CA VAL A 216 -58.39 69.58 -23.81
C VAL A 216 -58.57 70.20 -22.41
N ALA A 217 -59.58 69.84 -21.60
CA ALA A 217 -59.78 70.47 -20.28
C ALA A 217 -60.18 69.55 -19.10
N GLN A 218 -59.78 68.27 -19.08
CA GLN A 218 -59.95 67.41 -17.90
C GLN A 218 -58.68 66.61 -17.60
N ALA A 219 -57.83 67.12 -16.71
CA ALA A 219 -56.72 66.34 -16.15
C ALA A 219 -57.26 65.30 -15.13
N PRO A 220 -56.73 64.06 -15.10
CA PRO A 220 -57.16 63.02 -14.18
C PRO A 220 -56.88 63.39 -12.71
N ARG A 221 -57.86 63.23 -11.81
CA ARG A 221 -57.76 63.49 -10.36
C ARG A 221 -57.87 62.22 -9.48
N GLY A 222 -58.05 61.04 -10.07
CA GLY A 222 -58.46 59.83 -9.34
C GLY A 222 -57.33 59.03 -8.67
N GLY A 223 -56.11 59.06 -9.21
CA GLY A 223 -55.00 58.21 -8.72
C GLY A 223 -54.54 58.47 -7.29
N ASN A 224 -54.55 59.74 -6.85
CA ASN A 224 -54.02 60.15 -5.53
C ASN A 224 -54.90 59.71 -4.34
N VAL A 225 -56.22 59.56 -4.54
CA VAL A 225 -57.15 59.15 -3.48
C VAL A 225 -57.00 57.65 -3.19
N VAL A 226 -56.91 56.83 -4.24
CA VAL A 226 -56.72 55.38 -4.15
C VAL A 226 -55.36 55.03 -3.54
N MET A 227 -54.31 55.78 -3.88
CA MET A 227 -52.97 55.60 -3.31
C MET A 227 -52.93 55.92 -1.81
N ARG A 228 -53.58 57.00 -1.36
CA ARG A 228 -53.63 57.37 0.08
C ARG A 228 -54.32 56.29 0.92
N GLU A 229 -55.46 55.77 0.46
CA GLU A 229 -56.22 54.72 1.16
C GLU A 229 -55.44 53.39 1.25
N ALA A 230 -54.61 53.11 0.26
CA ALA A 230 -53.74 51.93 0.26
C ALA A 230 -52.50 52.05 1.15
N MET A 231 -52.11 53.28 1.49
CA MET A 231 -51.02 53.58 2.43
C MET A 231 -51.48 53.67 3.89
N ASP A 232 -52.78 53.50 4.15
CA ASP A 232 -53.33 53.47 5.51
C ASP A 232 -52.67 52.35 6.36
N GLY A 233 -52.18 52.69 7.56
CA GLY A 233 -51.42 51.79 8.43
C GLY A 233 -49.91 51.68 8.12
N ILE A 234 -49.37 52.39 7.13
CA ILE A 234 -47.93 52.47 6.82
C ILE A 234 -47.29 53.66 7.56
N THR A 235 -46.24 53.41 8.36
CA THR A 235 -45.52 54.46 9.10
C THR A 235 -44.41 55.10 8.25
N ASP A 236 -43.91 56.26 8.69
CA ASP A 236 -42.74 56.89 8.08
C ASP A 236 -41.47 56.02 8.16
N GLU A 237 -41.34 55.23 9.23
CA GLU A 237 -40.27 54.26 9.40
C GLU A 237 -40.32 53.18 8.31
N HIS A 238 -41.51 52.64 8.02
CA HIS A 238 -41.69 51.69 6.92
C HIS A 238 -41.34 52.31 5.57
N LEU A 239 -41.73 53.56 5.31
CA LEU A 239 -41.39 54.27 4.07
C LEU A 239 -39.89 54.58 3.96
N THR A 240 -39.21 54.79 5.08
CA THR A 240 -37.76 55.02 5.13
C THR A 240 -37.00 53.72 4.90
N ALA A 241 -37.40 52.64 5.57
CA ALA A 241 -36.83 51.33 5.36
C ALA A 241 -37.09 50.80 3.94
N ALA A 242 -38.28 51.02 3.36
CA ALA A 242 -38.58 50.66 1.98
C ALA A 242 -37.74 51.46 0.97
N GLN A 243 -37.51 52.76 1.22
CA GLN A 243 -36.62 53.55 0.38
C GLN A 243 -35.17 53.05 0.47
N THR A 244 -34.69 52.78 1.70
CA THR A 244 -33.34 52.24 1.94
C THR A 244 -33.15 50.91 1.21
N LEU A 245 -34.15 50.02 1.24
CA LEU A 245 -34.14 48.76 0.51
C LEU A 245 -34.04 48.97 -1.00
N ARG A 246 -34.81 49.93 -1.56
CA ARG A 246 -34.77 50.25 -3.00
C ARG A 246 -33.42 50.86 -3.42
N GLU A 247 -32.85 51.73 -2.61
CA GLU A 247 -31.51 52.32 -2.84
C GLU A 247 -30.43 51.24 -2.78
N ASN A 248 -30.49 50.36 -1.77
CA ASN A 248 -29.61 49.22 -1.64
C ASN A 248 -29.70 48.31 -2.87
N ALA A 249 -30.92 47.96 -3.30
CA ALA A 249 -31.16 47.12 -4.47
C ALA A 249 -30.57 47.71 -5.76
N ARG A 250 -30.70 49.03 -5.98
CA ARG A 250 -30.09 49.73 -7.12
C ARG A 250 -28.57 49.84 -7.04
N SER A 251 -28.02 49.87 -5.82
CA SER A 251 -26.58 49.91 -5.60
C SER A 251 -25.88 48.55 -5.72
N LEU A 252 -26.64 47.46 -5.91
CA LEU A 252 -26.07 46.13 -6.08
C LEU A 252 -25.21 46.07 -7.36
N PRO A 253 -24.07 45.38 -7.32
CA PRO A 253 -23.24 45.17 -8.51
C PRO A 253 -24.02 44.38 -9.58
N GLY A 254 -23.64 44.53 -10.85
CA GLY A 254 -24.36 43.90 -11.98
C GLY A 254 -25.51 44.74 -12.55
N GLY A 255 -25.55 46.05 -12.28
CA GLY A 255 -26.56 46.97 -12.85
C GLY A 255 -27.74 47.27 -11.92
N GLY A 256 -27.77 46.68 -10.72
CA GLY A 256 -28.81 46.92 -9.72
C GLY A 256 -30.18 46.33 -10.08
N MET A 257 -31.09 46.36 -9.12
CA MET A 257 -32.43 45.82 -9.27
C MET A 257 -33.50 46.86 -8.97
N GLU A 258 -34.49 46.96 -9.84
CA GLU A 258 -35.64 47.84 -9.63
C GLU A 258 -36.73 47.13 -8.83
N ILE A 259 -36.88 47.56 -7.58
CA ILE A 259 -37.99 47.18 -6.72
C ILE A 259 -39.01 48.33 -6.71
N PRO A 260 -40.27 48.10 -7.13
CA PRO A 260 -41.34 49.08 -6.98
C PRO A 260 -41.72 49.24 -5.51
N LEU A 261 -42.30 50.40 -5.16
CA LEU A 261 -42.56 50.79 -3.79
C LEU A 261 -43.48 49.81 -3.04
N ASP A 262 -44.45 49.21 -3.73
CA ASP A 262 -45.37 48.23 -3.15
C ASP A 262 -44.65 46.96 -2.69
N GLU A 263 -43.73 46.42 -3.48
CA GLU A 263 -42.94 45.25 -3.11
C GLU A 263 -41.99 45.54 -1.95
N ALA A 264 -41.31 46.69 -2.00
CA ALA A 264 -40.41 47.12 -0.93
C ALA A 264 -41.16 47.35 0.40
N LEU A 265 -42.31 48.02 0.37
CA LEU A 265 -43.15 48.21 1.55
C LEU A 265 -43.73 46.90 2.06
N ASN A 266 -44.14 46.01 1.16
CA ASN A 266 -44.71 44.74 1.57
C ASN A 266 -43.66 43.85 2.26
N HIS A 267 -42.41 43.85 1.80
CA HIS A 267 -41.30 43.18 2.48
C HIS A 267 -41.02 43.79 3.86
N VAL A 268 -40.81 45.10 3.92
CA VAL A 268 -40.46 45.82 5.17
C VAL A 268 -41.56 45.72 6.24
N THR A 269 -42.82 45.64 5.83
CA THR A 269 -43.95 45.54 6.77
C THR A 269 -44.36 44.10 7.12
N GLY A 270 -43.66 43.09 6.58
CA GLY A 270 -44.02 41.68 6.77
C GLY A 270 -45.38 41.31 6.17
N GLY A 271 -45.73 41.89 5.01
CA GLY A 271 -46.95 41.57 4.27
C GLY A 271 -48.15 42.50 4.51
N LYS A 272 -48.01 43.55 5.34
CA LYS A 272 -49.12 44.45 5.70
C LYS A 272 -49.48 45.45 4.59
N ALA A 273 -48.58 45.69 3.63
CA ALA A 273 -48.82 46.56 2.48
C ALA A 273 -49.60 45.87 1.33
N GLY A 274 -50.35 44.80 1.60
CA GLY A 274 -51.03 44.00 0.58
C GLY A 274 -52.01 44.79 -0.31
N ARG A 275 -52.61 45.88 0.18
CA ARG A 275 -53.48 46.77 -0.62
C ARG A 275 -52.72 47.47 -1.75
N LEU A 276 -51.50 47.92 -1.48
CA LEU A 276 -50.59 48.52 -2.47
C LEU A 276 -50.20 47.51 -3.55
N SER A 277 -49.89 46.27 -3.16
CA SER A 277 -49.59 45.18 -4.10
C SER A 277 -50.81 44.78 -4.97
N GLN A 278 -52.03 44.92 -4.44
CA GLN A 278 -53.25 44.72 -5.23
C GLN A 278 -53.48 45.83 -6.26
N ILE A 279 -53.18 47.09 -5.89
CA ILE A 279 -53.25 48.22 -6.83
C ILE A 279 -52.20 48.10 -7.92
N SER A 280 -50.95 47.78 -7.58
CA SER A 280 -49.88 47.57 -8.57
C SER A 280 -50.26 46.46 -9.56
N ARG A 281 -50.89 45.38 -9.07
CA ARG A 281 -51.47 44.32 -9.90
C ARG A 281 -52.52 44.85 -10.88
N VAL A 282 -53.48 45.65 -10.43
CA VAL A 282 -54.52 46.17 -11.31
C VAL A 282 -53.93 47.11 -12.36
N VAL A 283 -52.97 47.96 -11.97
CA VAL A 283 -52.24 48.86 -12.86
C VAL A 283 -51.46 48.10 -13.92
N ALA A 284 -50.68 47.08 -13.54
CA ALA A 284 -49.94 46.22 -14.47
C ALA A 284 -50.87 45.50 -15.47
N ASN A 285 -52.11 45.18 -15.07
CA ASN A 285 -53.11 44.52 -15.93
C ASN A 285 -54.12 45.49 -16.56
N SER A 286 -53.92 46.81 -16.47
CA SER A 286 -54.89 47.81 -16.93
C SER A 286 -54.81 48.11 -18.43
N GLY A 287 -53.73 47.69 -19.10
CA GLY A 287 -53.40 48.13 -20.47
C GLY A 287 -52.97 49.61 -20.53
N GLY A 288 -52.54 50.07 -21.70
CA GLY A 288 -52.04 51.44 -21.87
C GLY A 288 -50.69 51.72 -21.18
N GLU A 289 -50.37 52.99 -20.97
CA GLU A 289 -49.04 53.43 -20.51
C GLU A 289 -48.69 52.95 -19.08
N GLY A 290 -49.64 52.92 -18.14
CA GLY A 290 -49.40 52.38 -16.80
C GLY A 290 -49.12 50.87 -16.79
N GLY A 291 -49.81 50.12 -17.66
CA GLY A 291 -49.52 48.70 -17.90
C GLY A 291 -48.15 48.49 -18.54
N ARG A 292 -47.74 49.37 -19.47
CA ARG A 292 -46.41 49.36 -20.10
C ARG A 292 -45.31 49.64 -19.10
N ILE A 293 -45.40 50.71 -18.29
CA ILE A 293 -44.38 51.07 -17.29
C ILE A 293 -44.15 49.93 -16.29
N MET A 294 -45.22 49.39 -15.69
CA MET A 294 -45.10 48.25 -14.77
C MET A 294 -44.65 46.98 -15.51
N GLY A 295 -45.13 46.77 -16.75
CA GLY A 295 -44.75 45.67 -17.60
C GLY A 295 -43.25 45.65 -17.92
N ASP A 296 -42.67 46.81 -18.23
CA ASP A 296 -41.25 46.97 -18.53
C ASP A 296 -40.38 46.68 -17.29
N VAL A 297 -40.79 47.17 -16.10
CA VAL A 297 -40.11 46.86 -14.82
C VAL A 297 -40.13 45.35 -14.54
N TYR A 298 -41.27 44.68 -14.71
CA TYR A 298 -41.36 43.24 -14.49
C TYR A 298 -40.69 42.41 -15.59
N ALA A 299 -40.66 42.91 -16.84
CA ALA A 299 -40.03 42.22 -17.96
C ALA A 299 -38.50 42.28 -17.90
N ALA A 300 -37.92 43.38 -17.39
CA ALA A 300 -36.47 43.51 -17.17
C ALA A 300 -35.97 42.66 -15.98
N ARG A 301 -36.85 42.28 -15.06
CA ARG A 301 -36.50 41.65 -13.79
C ARG A 301 -35.73 40.32 -13.90
N PRO A 302 -36.07 39.36 -14.78
CA PRO A 302 -35.29 38.12 -14.91
C PRO A 302 -33.83 38.38 -15.30
N ASP A 303 -33.57 39.41 -16.11
CA ASP A 303 -32.22 39.77 -16.53
C ASP A 303 -31.48 40.59 -15.45
N GLN A 304 -32.20 41.43 -14.68
CA GLN A 304 -31.66 42.08 -13.47
C GLN A 304 -31.28 41.05 -12.39
N ILE A 305 -32.13 40.05 -12.14
CA ILE A 305 -31.82 38.96 -11.18
C ILE A 305 -30.61 38.17 -11.66
N ARG A 306 -30.52 37.89 -12.97
CA ARG A 306 -29.37 37.19 -13.56
C ARG A 306 -28.07 37.96 -13.39
N SER A 307 -28.04 39.20 -13.86
CA SER A 307 -26.84 40.05 -13.84
C SER A 307 -26.36 40.37 -12.42
N VAL A 308 -27.28 40.70 -11.50
CA VAL A 308 -26.93 40.92 -10.09
C VAL A 308 -26.51 39.62 -9.41
N GLY A 309 -27.15 38.50 -9.73
CA GLY A 309 -26.78 37.18 -9.21
C GLY A 309 -25.40 36.73 -9.67
N GLU A 310 -25.08 36.87 -10.95
CA GLU A 310 -23.75 36.61 -11.52
C GLU A 310 -22.70 37.51 -10.85
N ALA A 311 -22.96 38.81 -10.70
CA ALA A 311 -22.05 39.73 -10.02
C ALA A 311 -21.86 39.40 -8.53
N ALA A 312 -22.90 38.91 -7.85
CA ALA A 312 -22.82 38.47 -6.46
C ALA A 312 -22.00 37.17 -6.32
N LEU A 313 -22.11 36.24 -7.27
CA LEU A 313 -21.28 35.03 -7.33
C LEU A 313 -19.82 35.37 -7.66
N ASP A 314 -19.59 36.30 -8.59
CA ASP A 314 -18.26 36.76 -8.99
C ASP A 314 -17.52 37.48 -7.86
N ALA A 315 -18.24 38.11 -6.93
CA ALA A 315 -17.68 38.68 -5.72
C ALA A 315 -17.11 37.62 -4.74
N ILE A 316 -17.53 36.35 -4.87
CA ILE A 316 -17.01 35.24 -4.06
C ILE A 316 -15.74 34.69 -4.69
N ALA A 317 -15.84 34.30 -5.96
CA ALA A 317 -14.75 33.81 -6.81
C ALA A 317 -15.15 34.02 -8.26
N PRO A 318 -14.21 34.21 -9.20
CA PRO A 318 -14.53 34.12 -10.64
C PRO A 318 -15.01 32.71 -11.03
N PRO A 319 -15.66 32.55 -12.20
CA PRO A 319 -16.04 31.22 -12.71
C PRO A 319 -14.84 30.27 -12.78
N ASN A 320 -14.96 29.09 -12.19
CA ASN A 320 -13.88 28.12 -12.18
C ASN A 320 -13.71 27.50 -13.59
N LEU A 321 -12.55 27.73 -14.20
CA LEU A 321 -12.21 27.25 -15.55
C LEU A 321 -11.80 25.77 -15.57
N ALA A 322 -11.55 25.15 -14.41
CA ALA A 322 -11.10 23.78 -14.25
C ALA A 322 -11.92 23.02 -13.17
N PRO A 323 -13.24 22.81 -13.36
CA PRO A 323 -14.11 22.21 -12.36
C PRO A 323 -13.73 20.77 -11.98
N SER A 324 -13.03 20.04 -12.86
CA SER A 324 -12.54 18.68 -12.59
C SER A 324 -11.38 18.61 -11.60
N ALA A 325 -10.55 19.66 -11.51
CA ALA A 325 -9.40 19.70 -10.60
C ALA A 325 -9.80 20.09 -9.16
N LEU A 326 -10.91 20.81 -9.02
CA LEU A 326 -11.35 21.36 -7.74
C LEU A 326 -11.49 20.29 -6.64
N GLY A 327 -12.01 19.11 -6.98
CA GLY A 327 -12.20 18.04 -6.00
C GLY A 327 -10.89 17.60 -5.35
N LEU A 328 -9.81 17.47 -6.12
CA LEU A 328 -8.47 17.15 -5.62
C LEU A 328 -7.85 18.31 -4.83
N ASP A 329 -8.04 19.54 -5.27
CA ASP A 329 -7.52 20.74 -4.59
C ASP A 329 -8.17 20.92 -3.22
N VAL A 330 -9.49 20.77 -3.17
CA VAL A 330 -10.29 20.80 -1.93
C VAL A 330 -9.89 19.64 -1.02
N GLN A 331 -9.76 18.42 -1.55
CA GLN A 331 -9.31 17.27 -0.77
C GLN A 331 -7.92 17.51 -0.15
N THR A 332 -6.99 18.05 -0.93
CA THR A 332 -5.62 18.33 -0.49
C THR A 332 -5.60 19.39 0.60
N ALA A 333 -6.36 20.47 0.42
CA ALA A 333 -6.53 21.52 1.43
C ALA A 333 -7.17 20.98 2.71
N ALA A 334 -8.19 20.12 2.59
CA ALA A 334 -8.83 19.48 3.74
C ALA A 334 -7.88 18.53 4.48
N ARG A 335 -7.10 17.69 3.78
CA ARG A 335 -6.08 16.82 4.38
C ARG A 335 -4.98 17.62 5.09
N ALA A 336 -4.60 18.78 4.57
CA ALA A 336 -3.71 19.70 5.27
C ALA A 336 -4.37 20.27 6.53
N GLY A 337 -5.64 20.68 6.44
CA GLY A 337 -6.43 21.13 7.58
C GLY A 337 -6.59 20.09 8.69
N VAL A 338 -6.89 18.83 8.34
CA VAL A 338 -6.98 17.71 9.29
C VAL A 338 -5.64 17.50 10.01
N ARG A 339 -4.51 17.58 9.32
CA ARG A 339 -3.18 17.47 9.94
C ARG A 339 -2.85 18.61 10.90
N GLN A 340 -3.44 19.79 10.69
CA GLN A 340 -3.25 20.98 11.53
C GLN A 340 -4.17 21.01 12.75
N THR A 341 -5.14 20.11 12.88
CA THR A 341 -5.94 20.03 14.12
C THR A 341 -5.09 19.53 15.29
N PRO A 342 -5.46 19.83 16.55
CA PRO A 342 -4.77 19.29 17.72
C PRO A 342 -4.63 17.76 17.67
N GLU A 343 -5.66 17.05 17.22
CA GLU A 343 -5.66 15.61 17.07
C GLU A 343 -4.73 15.14 15.94
N GLY A 344 -4.71 15.84 14.80
CA GLY A 344 -3.82 15.53 13.67
C GLY A 344 -2.35 15.76 13.99
N MET A 345 -2.04 16.84 14.71
CA MET A 345 -0.69 17.13 15.20
C MET A 345 -0.26 16.10 16.24
N ALA A 346 -1.13 15.76 17.19
CA ALA A 346 -0.85 14.73 18.20
C ALA A 346 -0.58 13.36 17.56
N PHE A 347 -1.38 12.97 16.56
CA PHE A 347 -1.14 11.72 15.82
C PHE A 347 0.17 11.73 15.04
N THR A 348 0.51 12.84 14.40
CA THR A 348 1.77 13.00 13.67
C THR A 348 2.97 12.87 14.62
N GLN A 349 2.94 13.60 15.75
CA GLN A 349 3.97 13.53 16.78
C GLN A 349 4.09 12.13 17.40
N ALA A 350 2.95 11.47 17.65
CA ALA A 350 2.94 10.10 18.18
C ALA A 350 3.60 9.12 17.21
N ARG A 351 3.32 9.24 15.91
CA ARG A 351 3.92 8.41 14.86
C ARG A 351 5.42 8.68 14.72
N GLU A 352 5.86 9.94 14.79
CA GLU A 352 7.28 10.30 14.78
C GLU A 352 8.02 9.78 16.01
N ALA A 353 7.39 9.78 17.19
CA ALA A 353 7.99 9.28 18.42
C ALA A 353 8.30 7.77 18.38
N VAL A 354 7.57 6.98 17.58
CA VAL A 354 7.89 5.56 17.33
C VAL A 354 9.31 5.40 16.75
N GLY A 355 9.77 6.39 15.99
CA GLY A 355 11.09 6.42 15.36
C GLY A 355 11.06 6.06 13.88
N PRO A 356 12.22 6.12 13.20
CA PRO A 356 12.32 5.75 11.79
C PRO A 356 12.01 4.26 11.59
N ARG A 357 11.48 3.93 10.42
CA ARG A 357 11.24 2.53 10.03
C ARG A 357 12.57 1.78 9.95
N VAL A 358 12.68 0.66 10.66
CA VAL A 358 13.87 -0.20 10.67
C VAL A 358 13.54 -1.52 9.97
N THR A 359 14.28 -1.83 8.91
CA THR A 359 14.17 -3.11 8.18
C THR A 359 14.88 -4.24 8.95
N ASP A 360 14.59 -5.51 8.61
CA ASP A 360 15.27 -6.64 9.25
C ASP A 360 16.79 -6.58 9.04
N ASP A 361 17.23 -6.26 7.82
CA ASP A 361 18.65 -6.10 7.47
C ASP A 361 19.31 -4.95 8.25
N ALA A 362 18.68 -3.76 8.29
CA ALA A 362 19.22 -2.61 9.04
C ALA A 362 19.35 -2.91 10.54
N ALA A 363 18.40 -3.62 11.13
CA ALA A 363 18.51 -4.08 12.51
C ALA A 363 19.65 -5.10 12.68
N GLY A 364 19.74 -6.08 11.78
CA GLY A 364 20.78 -7.11 11.79
C GLY A 364 22.19 -6.55 11.68
N GLN A 365 22.41 -5.56 10.81
CA GLN A 365 23.68 -4.87 10.62
C GLN A 365 24.20 -4.18 11.89
N VAL A 366 23.32 -3.82 12.82
CA VAL A 366 23.70 -3.25 14.11
C VAL A 366 23.80 -4.33 15.18
N ILE A 367 22.77 -5.17 15.30
CA ILE A 367 22.66 -6.18 16.35
C ILE A 367 23.81 -7.17 16.27
N GLN A 368 24.09 -7.69 15.07
CA GLN A 368 25.05 -8.77 14.88
C GLN A 368 26.49 -8.40 15.30
N PRO A 369 27.10 -7.31 14.81
CA PRO A 369 28.46 -6.93 15.24
C PRO A 369 28.52 -6.52 16.71
N GLU A 370 27.48 -5.88 17.25
CA GLU A 370 27.42 -5.49 18.66
C GLU A 370 27.38 -6.71 19.57
N MET A 371 26.50 -7.68 19.28
CA MET A 371 26.44 -8.92 20.06
C MET A 371 27.71 -9.75 19.91
N ARG A 372 28.34 -9.73 18.74
CA ARG A 372 29.62 -10.42 18.53
C ARG A 372 30.72 -9.83 19.40
N ARG A 373 30.82 -8.50 19.51
CA ARG A 373 31.78 -7.84 20.42
C ARG A 373 31.55 -8.23 21.87
N VAL A 374 30.29 -8.33 22.31
CA VAL A 374 29.97 -8.80 23.66
C VAL A 374 30.44 -10.24 23.85
N ALA A 375 30.14 -11.14 22.92
CA ALA A 375 30.59 -12.54 22.99
C ALA A 375 32.13 -12.64 23.04
N ASP A 376 32.83 -11.95 22.13
CA ASP A 376 34.29 -11.96 22.05
C ASP A 376 34.94 -11.37 23.32
N SER A 377 34.36 -10.31 23.90
CA SER A 377 34.86 -9.71 25.15
C SER A 377 34.74 -10.65 26.35
N ARG A 378 33.62 -11.38 26.45
CA ARG A 378 33.40 -12.34 27.53
C ARG A 378 34.30 -13.57 27.37
N GLU A 379 34.48 -14.01 26.13
CA GLU A 379 35.39 -15.09 25.80
C GLU A 379 36.84 -14.73 26.10
N ALA A 380 37.27 -13.51 25.74
CA ALA A 380 38.60 -13.02 26.06
C ALA A 380 38.83 -12.93 27.57
N ALA A 381 37.84 -12.44 28.34
CA ALA A 381 37.91 -12.40 29.79
C ALA A 381 37.99 -13.80 30.41
N ARG A 382 37.17 -14.75 29.93
CA ARG A 382 37.23 -16.16 30.34
C ARG A 382 38.62 -16.75 30.10
N ARG A 383 39.17 -16.56 28.90
CA ARG A 383 40.50 -17.08 28.51
C ARG A 383 41.62 -16.45 29.33
N ALA A 384 41.62 -15.13 29.49
CA ALA A 384 42.65 -14.44 30.26
C ALA A 384 42.71 -14.92 31.71
N GLN A 385 41.56 -15.15 32.36
CA GLN A 385 41.52 -15.71 33.71
C GLN A 385 41.95 -17.18 33.73
N ALA A 386 41.50 -17.98 32.76
CA ALA A 386 41.89 -19.38 32.64
C ALA A 386 43.42 -19.52 32.48
N ASP A 387 44.03 -18.69 31.64
CA ASP A 387 45.48 -18.71 31.39
C ASP A 387 46.26 -18.42 32.68
N GLN A 388 45.79 -17.48 33.50
CA GLN A 388 46.38 -17.18 34.81
C GLN A 388 46.22 -18.34 35.80
N ASP A 389 45.00 -18.87 35.92
CA ASP A 389 44.69 -19.92 36.89
C ASP A 389 45.41 -21.24 36.54
N TYR A 390 45.42 -21.63 35.26
CA TYR A 390 46.15 -22.81 34.82
C TYR A 390 47.67 -22.60 34.77
N ALA A 391 48.18 -21.37 34.66
CA ALA A 391 49.61 -21.09 34.86
C ALA A 391 50.01 -21.28 36.33
N ALA A 392 49.18 -20.83 37.27
CA ALA A 392 49.39 -21.10 38.69
C ALA A 392 49.33 -22.60 39.00
N ALA A 393 48.39 -23.32 38.38
CA ALA A 393 48.27 -24.78 38.51
C ALA A 393 49.50 -25.54 37.98
N ARG A 394 50.08 -25.08 36.86
CA ARG A 394 51.34 -25.64 36.32
C ARG A 394 52.54 -25.40 37.23
N ALA A 395 52.53 -24.31 38.00
CA ALA A 395 53.59 -23.98 38.96
C ALA A 395 53.39 -24.63 40.35
N ALA A 396 52.42 -25.52 40.52
CA ALA A 396 52.14 -26.18 41.80
C ALA A 396 53.36 -26.99 42.29
N PRO A 397 53.63 -27.05 43.60
CA PRO A 397 54.74 -27.82 44.15
C PRO A 397 54.55 -29.33 43.95
N GLU A 398 55.64 -30.04 43.66
CA GLU A 398 55.68 -31.51 43.61
C GLU A 398 55.51 -32.10 45.02
N LYS A 399 54.34 -32.69 45.29
CA LYS A 399 53.98 -33.27 46.60
C LYS A 399 53.65 -34.75 46.54
N VAL A 400 53.50 -35.31 45.34
CA VAL A 400 53.07 -36.70 45.14
C VAL A 400 54.30 -37.55 44.87
N GLY A 401 54.66 -38.43 45.81
CA GLY A 401 55.71 -39.42 45.62
C GLY A 401 55.16 -40.67 44.92
N VAL A 402 55.83 -41.11 43.86
CA VAL A 402 55.57 -42.38 43.19
C VAL A 402 56.76 -43.31 43.45
N GLU A 403 56.50 -44.46 44.06
CA GLU A 403 57.53 -45.48 44.31
C GLU A 403 57.93 -46.16 42.98
N GLY A 404 59.24 -46.18 42.69
CA GLY A 404 59.82 -46.91 41.58
C GLY A 404 61.09 -47.65 42.02
N THR A 405 61.68 -48.44 41.13
CA THR A 405 63.00 -49.07 41.35
C THR A 405 63.99 -48.54 40.32
N VAL A 406 65.17 -48.11 40.79
CA VAL A 406 66.29 -47.71 39.93
C VAL A 406 67.37 -48.77 40.02
N ARG A 407 67.88 -49.15 38.85
CA ARG A 407 68.96 -50.12 38.71
C ARG A 407 70.29 -49.41 38.91
N VAL A 408 71.05 -49.82 39.93
CA VAL A 408 72.37 -49.24 40.23
C VAL A 408 73.45 -50.33 40.14
N GLU A 409 74.54 -50.03 39.43
CA GLU A 409 75.69 -50.93 39.33
C GLU A 409 76.76 -50.53 40.35
N ARG A 410 77.21 -51.49 41.18
CA ARG A 410 78.23 -51.27 42.22
C ARG A 410 79.53 -52.02 41.85
N PRO A 411 80.73 -51.39 41.93
CA PRO A 411 81.99 -52.09 41.70
C PRO A 411 82.40 -52.96 42.90
N GLY A 412 82.77 -54.23 42.68
CA GLY A 412 83.43 -55.10 43.68
C GLY A 412 84.95 -54.93 43.71
N GLU A 413 85.62 -55.39 44.79
CA GLU A 413 87.06 -55.20 45.04
C GLU A 413 87.99 -55.80 43.96
N PRO A 414 89.17 -55.19 43.67
CA PRO A 414 89.97 -55.52 42.50
C PRO A 414 91.13 -56.48 42.79
N ILE A 415 91.24 -57.59 42.06
CA ILE A 415 92.53 -58.26 41.79
C ILE A 415 92.63 -58.61 40.29
N VAL A 416 93.59 -57.91 39.67
CA VAL A 416 94.33 -58.07 38.40
C VAL A 416 93.82 -59.06 37.33
N THR A 417 93.37 -58.49 36.20
CA THR A 417 93.34 -59.10 34.86
C THR A 417 94.64 -58.88 34.08
N GLN A 418 94.91 -59.78 33.12
CA GLN A 418 96.00 -59.69 32.14
C GLN A 418 95.65 -58.81 30.91
N PRO A 419 96.67 -58.32 30.17
CA PRO A 419 96.52 -57.50 28.97
C PRO A 419 95.84 -58.22 27.80
N GLN A 420 95.18 -57.43 26.97
CA GLN A 420 94.53 -57.82 25.73
C GLN A 420 95.47 -58.63 24.78
N PHE A 421 95.08 -59.89 24.53
CA PHE A 421 95.43 -60.77 23.38
C PHE A 421 96.90 -61.21 23.20
N SER A 422 97.32 -62.32 23.83
CA SER A 422 98.42 -63.15 23.31
C SER A 422 97.91 -64.02 22.15
N ARG A 423 98.10 -63.56 20.90
CA ARG A 423 97.71 -64.30 19.69
C ARG A 423 98.45 -65.66 19.62
N PRO A 424 97.75 -66.78 19.39
CA PRO A 424 98.41 -68.06 19.12
C PRO A 424 99.26 -67.95 17.84
N GLN A 425 100.49 -68.45 17.90
CA GLN A 425 101.39 -68.50 16.75
C GLN A 425 101.24 -69.84 16.03
N PHE A 426 101.29 -69.82 14.71
CA PHE A 426 101.13 -71.01 13.86
C PHE A 426 102.38 -71.23 13.00
N GLU A 427 102.63 -72.48 12.64
CA GLU A 427 103.63 -72.82 11.61
C GLU A 427 103.25 -72.26 10.23
N ALA A 428 104.23 -72.10 9.34
CA ALA A 428 104.02 -71.50 8.02
C ALA A 428 103.11 -72.35 7.10
N ASP A 429 103.00 -73.65 7.38
CA ASP A 429 102.13 -74.60 6.67
C ASP A 429 100.75 -74.79 7.35
N ALA A 430 100.43 -74.00 8.38
CA ALA A 430 99.13 -74.07 9.04
C ALA A 430 98.00 -73.55 8.12
N PRO A 431 96.76 -74.09 8.26
CA PRO A 431 95.63 -73.61 7.49
C PRO A 431 95.41 -72.09 7.63
N ARG A 432 95.08 -71.44 6.51
CA ARG A 432 94.93 -69.98 6.45
C ARG A 432 93.58 -69.56 7.04
N PRO A 433 93.51 -68.39 7.73
CA PRO A 433 92.25 -67.86 8.24
C PRO A 433 91.25 -67.57 7.11
N VAL A 434 89.96 -67.44 7.46
CA VAL A 434 88.92 -66.97 6.53
C VAL A 434 89.36 -65.61 5.94
N GLU A 435 89.39 -65.52 4.61
CA GLU A 435 89.73 -64.26 3.92
C GLU A 435 88.54 -63.29 3.96
N ALA A 436 88.80 -61.98 3.85
CA ALA A 436 87.71 -61.02 3.73
C ALA A 436 87.05 -61.16 2.35
N PHE A 437 85.72 -61.08 2.27
CA PHE A 437 85.01 -61.12 0.99
C PHE A 437 85.42 -59.92 0.12
N GLU A 438 86.22 -60.17 -0.91
CA GLU A 438 86.50 -59.19 -1.95
C GLU A 438 85.42 -59.30 -3.04
N ARG A 439 84.70 -58.20 -3.28
CA ARG A 439 83.73 -58.15 -4.38
C ARG A 439 84.48 -58.36 -5.71
N PRO A 440 84.03 -59.27 -6.58
CA PRO A 440 84.56 -59.32 -7.94
C PRO A 440 84.33 -57.96 -8.61
N ALA A 441 85.39 -57.36 -9.15
CA ALA A 441 85.35 -56.08 -9.85
C ALA A 441 84.56 -56.23 -11.16
N GLY A 442 83.24 -56.20 -11.06
CA GLY A 442 82.33 -56.08 -12.20
C GLY A 442 82.30 -54.63 -12.67
N ALA A 443 82.60 -54.44 -13.95
CA ALA A 443 82.58 -53.17 -14.66
C ALA A 443 81.33 -52.34 -14.36
N SER A 444 81.51 -51.04 -14.07
CA SER A 444 80.44 -50.05 -14.06
C SER A 444 79.70 -50.06 -15.40
N PRO A 445 78.36 -50.22 -15.42
CA PRO A 445 77.54 -49.62 -16.45
C PRO A 445 77.05 -48.26 -15.93
N ASP A 446 77.49 -47.18 -16.58
CA ASP A 446 76.70 -45.96 -16.67
C ASP A 446 75.27 -46.34 -17.08
N GLY A 447 74.27 -46.05 -16.23
CA GLY A 447 72.87 -46.34 -16.58
C GLY A 447 71.83 -46.37 -15.46
N GLY A 448 72.11 -45.78 -14.29
CA GLY A 448 71.07 -45.57 -13.28
C GLY A 448 70.20 -44.34 -13.59
N PRO A 449 68.89 -44.33 -13.27
CA PRO A 449 68.03 -43.17 -13.47
C PRO A 449 68.57 -41.97 -12.67
N GLU A 450 68.72 -40.83 -13.33
CA GLU A 450 69.25 -39.62 -12.70
C GLU A 450 68.22 -38.99 -11.75
N SER A 451 68.66 -38.37 -10.65
CA SER A 451 67.74 -37.65 -9.75
C SER A 451 67.28 -36.34 -10.40
N LEU A 452 66.09 -35.88 -10.02
CA LEU A 452 65.46 -34.68 -10.59
C LEU A 452 66.37 -33.44 -10.44
N ALA A 453 66.98 -33.23 -9.27
CA ALA A 453 67.86 -32.09 -9.06
C ALA A 453 69.14 -32.15 -9.91
N ARG A 454 69.71 -33.36 -10.10
CA ARG A 454 70.90 -33.56 -10.93
C ARG A 454 70.59 -33.37 -12.42
N PHE A 455 69.45 -33.87 -12.87
CA PHE A 455 68.97 -33.68 -14.24
C PHE A 455 68.75 -32.20 -14.56
N ILE A 456 68.11 -31.44 -13.66
CA ILE A 456 67.87 -30.01 -13.83
C ILE A 456 69.19 -29.23 -13.80
N ALA A 457 70.08 -29.50 -12.84
CA ALA A 457 71.38 -28.85 -12.75
C ALA A 457 72.24 -29.09 -14.00
N ARG A 458 72.18 -30.28 -14.61
CA ARG A 458 72.94 -30.64 -15.81
C ARG A 458 72.42 -29.96 -17.07
N ASN A 459 71.10 -29.81 -17.19
CA ASN A 459 70.45 -29.33 -18.41
C ASN A 459 70.21 -27.80 -18.44
N GLY A 460 70.92 -27.05 -17.59
CA GLY A 460 70.98 -25.58 -17.60
C GLY A 460 70.40 -24.88 -16.38
N GLY A 461 69.85 -25.62 -15.41
CA GLY A 461 69.25 -25.06 -14.19
C GLY A 461 67.91 -24.34 -14.40
N LEU A 462 67.15 -24.21 -13.32
CA LEU A 462 65.94 -23.38 -13.25
C LEU A 462 66.32 -21.90 -13.20
N ARG A 463 65.57 -21.05 -13.91
CA ARG A 463 65.76 -19.61 -13.85
C ARG A 463 65.53 -19.11 -12.42
N LEU A 464 66.36 -18.16 -11.98
CA LEU A 464 66.23 -17.54 -10.66
C LEU A 464 65.13 -16.46 -10.65
N ASP A 465 63.86 -16.86 -10.79
CA ASP A 465 62.69 -16.00 -10.61
C ASP A 465 61.94 -16.30 -9.30
N GLY A 466 60.96 -15.44 -8.96
CA GLY A 466 60.44 -15.22 -7.60
C GLY A 466 60.22 -16.47 -6.72
N ASP A 467 59.64 -17.53 -7.27
CA ASP A 467 59.31 -18.74 -6.49
C ASP A 467 60.52 -19.67 -6.29
N ALA A 468 61.46 -19.70 -7.24
CA ALA A 468 62.72 -20.43 -7.12
C ALA A 468 63.73 -19.69 -6.22
N ALA A 469 63.68 -18.36 -6.19
CA ALA A 469 64.46 -17.52 -5.27
C ALA A 469 63.95 -17.66 -3.82
N ALA A 470 62.64 -17.71 -3.61
CA ALA A 470 62.01 -17.84 -2.29
C ALA A 470 62.31 -19.17 -1.58
N THR A 471 62.78 -20.19 -2.31
CA THR A 471 63.02 -21.54 -1.80
C THR A 471 64.52 -21.89 -1.67
N ASP A 472 65.41 -20.90 -1.76
CA ASP A 472 66.87 -21.04 -1.62
C ASP A 472 67.52 -22.07 -2.57
N LEU A 473 66.87 -22.40 -3.70
CA LEU A 473 67.38 -23.40 -4.66
C LEU A 473 68.69 -23.00 -5.34
N HIS A 474 69.06 -21.71 -5.30
CA HIS A 474 70.35 -21.21 -5.75
C HIS A 474 71.52 -21.68 -4.88
N ARG A 475 71.26 -22.10 -3.65
CA ARG A 475 72.26 -22.68 -2.73
C ARG A 475 72.33 -24.20 -2.83
N PHE A 476 71.39 -24.83 -3.53
CA PHE A 476 71.38 -26.27 -3.72
C PHE A 476 72.34 -26.67 -4.85
N ASN A 477 73.57 -27.01 -4.47
CA ASN A 477 74.65 -27.39 -5.38
C ASN A 477 74.77 -28.92 -5.48
N ILE A 478 74.71 -29.45 -6.70
CA ILE A 478 74.96 -30.87 -6.96
C ILE A 478 76.44 -31.07 -7.31
N PRO A 479 77.20 -31.85 -6.52
CA PRO A 479 78.62 -32.09 -6.77
C PRO A 479 78.90 -32.57 -8.20
N GLY A 480 79.78 -31.86 -8.91
CA GLY A 480 80.20 -32.16 -10.28
C GLY A 480 79.25 -31.68 -11.40
N VAL A 481 78.11 -31.05 -11.07
CA VAL A 481 77.11 -30.60 -12.05
C VAL A 481 76.73 -29.12 -11.83
N GLY A 482 76.76 -28.65 -10.57
CA GLY A 482 76.55 -27.26 -10.14
C GLY A 482 75.14 -26.98 -9.61
N ASN A 483 74.76 -25.69 -9.50
CA ASN A 483 73.53 -25.28 -8.81
C ASN A 483 72.26 -25.58 -9.62
N VAL A 484 71.20 -25.98 -8.90
CA VAL A 484 69.88 -26.32 -9.46
C VAL A 484 69.15 -25.09 -9.99
N ALA A 485 69.29 -23.93 -9.34
CA ALA A 485 68.78 -22.65 -9.84
C ALA A 485 69.92 -21.65 -10.12
N ARG A 486 69.86 -20.96 -11.26
CA ARG A 486 70.89 -20.00 -11.71
C ARG A 486 70.27 -18.79 -12.42
N PRO A 487 70.95 -17.62 -12.42
CA PRO A 487 70.44 -16.42 -13.08
C PRO A 487 70.20 -16.59 -14.59
N ASP A 488 70.99 -17.43 -15.26
CA ASP A 488 70.91 -17.79 -16.68
C ASP A 488 70.07 -19.06 -16.95
N GLY A 489 69.37 -19.57 -15.94
CA GLY A 489 68.57 -20.78 -16.04
C GLY A 489 67.36 -20.62 -16.97
N LYS A 490 66.82 -21.75 -17.42
CA LYS A 490 65.67 -21.79 -18.36
C LYS A 490 64.36 -21.60 -17.59
N SER A 491 63.37 -20.99 -18.24
CA SER A 491 62.07 -20.72 -17.61
C SER A 491 61.26 -22.00 -17.40
N LEU A 492 60.49 -22.00 -16.33
CA LEU A 492 59.69 -23.14 -15.92
C LEU A 492 58.59 -23.48 -16.93
N ASP A 493 57.87 -22.47 -17.41
CA ASP A 493 56.68 -22.66 -18.24
C ASP A 493 56.98 -23.00 -19.70
N ASN A 494 58.09 -22.50 -20.28
CA ASN A 494 58.38 -22.69 -21.71
C ASN A 494 59.36 -23.82 -22.01
N PHE A 495 60.12 -24.30 -21.03
CA PHE A 495 61.17 -25.31 -21.27
C PHE A 495 61.07 -26.49 -20.30
N TRP A 496 61.08 -26.24 -18.99
CA TRP A 496 61.17 -27.33 -18.02
C TRP A 496 59.87 -28.12 -17.89
N ARG A 497 58.71 -27.50 -18.11
CA ARG A 497 57.43 -28.21 -18.11
C ARG A 497 57.39 -29.35 -19.13
N GLU A 498 57.61 -29.03 -20.39
CA GLU A 498 57.62 -30.03 -21.47
C GLU A 498 58.73 -31.05 -21.23
N ARG A 499 59.93 -30.59 -20.89
CA ARG A 499 61.09 -31.47 -20.73
C ARG A 499 60.96 -32.45 -19.56
N LEU A 500 60.38 -32.05 -18.43
CA LEU A 500 60.25 -32.92 -17.26
C LEU A 500 59.10 -33.93 -17.40
N ILE A 501 58.07 -33.62 -18.20
CA ILE A 501 57.01 -34.56 -18.55
C ILE A 501 57.55 -35.56 -19.60
N GLU A 502 58.27 -35.09 -20.61
CA GLU A 502 58.91 -35.93 -21.65
C GLU A 502 59.88 -36.95 -21.03
N GLU A 503 60.65 -36.52 -20.04
CA GLU A 503 61.66 -37.35 -19.35
C GLU A 503 61.07 -38.16 -18.17
N GLY A 504 59.74 -38.17 -18.03
CA GLY A 504 59.03 -39.07 -17.13
C GLY A 504 59.05 -38.70 -15.64
N TYR A 505 59.54 -37.52 -15.24
CA TYR A 505 59.51 -37.08 -13.83
C TYR A 505 58.10 -36.69 -13.35
N PHE A 506 57.20 -36.36 -14.29
CA PHE A 506 55.77 -36.12 -14.06
C PHE A 506 54.91 -36.92 -15.03
N ARG A 507 53.66 -37.22 -14.65
CA ARG A 507 52.73 -37.95 -15.52
C ARG A 507 52.22 -37.04 -16.64
N PRO A 508 52.13 -37.51 -17.89
CA PRO A 508 51.41 -36.81 -18.94
C PRO A 508 49.90 -36.85 -18.68
N ASP A 509 49.23 -35.71 -18.80
CA ASP A 509 47.76 -35.59 -18.72
C ASP A 509 47.10 -36.01 -20.06
N PRO A 510 45.79 -36.33 -20.09
CA PRO A 510 45.08 -36.76 -21.30
C PRO A 510 45.17 -35.78 -22.50
N ASP A 511 45.42 -34.50 -22.22
CA ASP A 511 45.45 -33.40 -23.20
C ASP A 511 46.88 -32.99 -23.61
N GLY A 512 47.90 -33.79 -23.28
CA GLY A 512 49.28 -33.54 -23.73
C GLY A 512 50.05 -32.46 -22.96
N GLY A 513 49.63 -32.09 -21.75
CA GLY A 513 50.44 -31.35 -20.76
C GLY A 513 50.44 -29.81 -20.83
N MET A 514 49.60 -29.20 -21.68
CA MET A 514 49.65 -27.74 -21.92
C MET A 514 48.94 -26.87 -20.86
N ALA A 515 48.04 -27.42 -20.04
CA ALA A 515 47.19 -26.62 -19.14
C ALA A 515 47.50 -26.73 -17.63
N ARG A 516 48.32 -27.70 -17.19
CA ARG A 516 48.61 -27.91 -15.76
C ARG A 516 49.81 -27.10 -15.29
N ASP A 517 49.63 -26.34 -14.22
CA ASP A 517 50.73 -25.70 -13.50
C ASP A 517 51.46 -26.75 -12.63
N ILE A 518 52.71 -27.04 -12.99
CA ILE A 518 53.58 -28.00 -12.27
C ILE A 518 54.49 -27.33 -11.24
N SER A 519 54.41 -26.00 -11.08
CA SER A 519 55.38 -25.21 -10.30
C SER A 519 55.43 -25.64 -8.84
N SER A 520 54.26 -25.75 -8.20
CA SER A 520 54.16 -26.16 -6.81
C SER A 520 54.58 -27.62 -6.56
N GLU A 521 54.43 -28.50 -7.55
CA GLU A 521 54.82 -29.92 -7.45
C GLU A 521 56.32 -30.11 -7.67
N LEU A 522 56.91 -29.38 -8.63
CA LEU A 522 58.34 -29.34 -8.87
C LEU A 522 59.10 -28.79 -7.67
N LEU A 523 58.69 -27.64 -7.14
CA LEU A 523 59.33 -27.04 -5.96
C LEU A 523 59.26 -27.99 -4.76
N ARG A 524 58.14 -28.67 -4.56
CA ARG A 524 57.99 -29.67 -3.49
C ARG A 524 58.93 -30.86 -3.65
N LYS A 525 59.07 -31.42 -4.85
CA LYS A 525 60.01 -32.53 -5.11
C LYS A 525 61.46 -32.11 -4.92
N LEU A 526 61.83 -30.90 -5.37
CA LEU A 526 63.19 -30.36 -5.17
C LEU A 526 63.50 -30.07 -3.69
N GLN A 527 62.54 -29.56 -2.93
CA GLN A 527 62.69 -29.40 -1.48
C GLN A 527 62.86 -30.75 -0.76
N ASN A 528 62.17 -31.80 -1.21
CA ASN A 528 62.37 -33.15 -0.68
C ASN A 528 63.76 -33.69 -1.02
N GLU A 529 64.29 -33.44 -2.22
CA GLU A 529 65.68 -33.79 -2.56
C GLU A 529 66.69 -33.01 -1.70
N GLN A 530 66.44 -31.72 -1.44
CA GLN A 530 67.26 -30.91 -0.54
C GLN A 530 67.27 -31.46 0.90
N ARG A 531 66.19 -32.13 1.31
CA ARG A 531 66.07 -32.85 2.59
C ARG A 531 66.58 -34.30 2.53
N GLY A 532 67.20 -34.72 1.43
CA GLY A 532 67.87 -36.01 1.29
C GLY A 532 67.02 -37.13 0.66
N VAL A 533 65.85 -36.83 0.09
CA VAL A 533 64.97 -37.83 -0.56
C VAL A 533 64.97 -37.63 -2.08
N PRO A 534 65.77 -38.39 -2.87
CA PRO A 534 65.86 -38.21 -4.32
C PRO A 534 64.59 -38.65 -5.06
N SER A 535 64.21 -37.89 -6.09
CA SER A 535 63.09 -38.17 -7.00
C SER A 535 63.61 -38.66 -8.35
N TYR A 536 63.03 -39.74 -8.85
CA TYR A 536 63.42 -40.38 -10.11
C TYR A 536 62.25 -40.36 -11.12
N PRO A 537 62.51 -40.60 -12.42
CA PRO A 537 61.46 -40.79 -13.42
C PRO A 537 60.48 -41.92 -13.03
N LEU A 538 59.20 -41.75 -13.37
CA LEU A 538 58.09 -42.62 -12.96
C LEU A 538 58.20 -44.04 -13.53
N ASP A 539 58.77 -44.17 -14.71
CA ASP A 539 59.12 -45.42 -15.40
C ASP A 539 60.31 -46.16 -14.75
N ALA A 540 61.17 -45.42 -14.03
CA ALA A 540 62.23 -46.01 -13.21
C ALA A 540 61.76 -46.48 -11.82
N GLN A 541 60.62 -45.96 -11.32
CA GLN A 541 60.06 -46.31 -10.01
C GLN A 541 59.35 -47.68 -9.98
N GLY A 542 59.20 -48.36 -11.14
CA GLY A 542 58.43 -49.60 -11.28
C GLY A 542 59.20 -50.90 -11.53
N ARG A 543 60.55 -50.91 -11.60
CA ARG A 543 61.32 -52.16 -11.72
C ARG A 543 61.75 -52.66 -10.33
N PRO A 544 61.37 -53.88 -9.89
CA PRO A 544 61.98 -54.47 -8.70
C PRO A 544 63.48 -54.58 -8.96
N ARG A 545 64.30 -54.14 -7.99
CA ARG A 545 65.76 -54.21 -8.06
C ARG A 545 66.17 -55.61 -8.51
N GLY A 546 66.65 -55.74 -9.75
CA GLY A 546 67.42 -56.90 -10.15
C GLY A 546 68.62 -56.99 -9.22
N ARG A 547 68.74 -58.11 -8.51
CA ARG A 547 69.79 -58.39 -7.53
C ARG A 547 71.15 -58.12 -8.18
N ALA A 548 71.92 -57.18 -7.65
CA ALA A 548 73.27 -56.93 -8.14
C ALA A 548 74.08 -58.24 -8.00
N PRO A 549 74.88 -58.65 -8.99
CA PRO A 549 75.64 -59.90 -8.95
C PRO A 549 76.53 -60.03 -7.71
N GLY A 550 77.01 -58.91 -7.16
CA GLY A 550 77.81 -58.89 -5.93
C GLY A 550 77.01 -59.13 -4.64
N GLY A 551 75.68 -58.97 -4.65
CA GLY A 551 74.81 -59.26 -3.50
C GLY A 551 74.55 -60.76 -3.34
N ALA A 552 74.28 -61.46 -4.45
CA ALA A 552 74.16 -62.92 -4.42
C ALA A 552 75.47 -63.59 -3.98
N ALA A 553 76.63 -63.13 -4.50
CA ALA A 553 77.93 -63.66 -4.09
C ALA A 553 78.29 -63.34 -2.63
N ALA A 554 77.91 -62.17 -2.11
CA ALA A 554 78.09 -61.83 -0.69
C ALA A 554 77.19 -62.66 0.22
N ASP A 555 75.92 -62.85 -0.18
CA ASP A 555 74.95 -63.68 0.55
C ASP A 555 75.38 -65.16 0.54
N GLU A 556 75.90 -65.66 -0.58
CA GLU A 556 76.41 -67.03 -0.72
C GLU A 556 77.71 -67.24 0.08
N TYR A 557 78.62 -66.25 0.10
CA TYR A 557 79.80 -66.27 0.96
C TYR A 557 79.43 -66.26 2.44
N ALA A 558 78.48 -65.42 2.84
CA ALA A 558 77.98 -65.36 4.21
C ALA A 558 77.26 -66.65 4.61
N ALA A 559 76.47 -67.24 3.71
CA ALA A 559 75.81 -68.52 3.92
C ALA A 559 76.83 -69.67 4.04
N ALA A 560 77.88 -69.69 3.21
CA ALA A 560 78.95 -70.68 3.28
C ALA A 560 79.74 -70.58 4.60
N ARG A 561 80.08 -69.36 5.05
CA ARG A 561 80.72 -69.12 6.34
C ARG A 561 79.85 -69.56 7.50
N SER A 562 78.59 -69.14 7.51
CA SER A 562 77.65 -69.54 8.57
C SER A 562 77.46 -71.05 8.62
N THR A 563 77.39 -71.73 7.46
CA THR A 563 77.29 -73.20 7.42
C THR A 563 78.54 -73.87 7.98
N ALA A 564 79.73 -73.39 7.64
CA ALA A 564 80.99 -73.93 8.14
C ALA A 564 81.18 -73.68 9.65
N GLU A 565 80.80 -72.49 10.14
CA GLU A 565 80.82 -72.16 11.58
C GLU A 565 79.85 -73.07 12.37
N THR A 566 78.64 -73.29 11.88
CA THR A 566 77.66 -74.17 12.53
C THR A 566 78.15 -75.61 12.58
N ARG A 567 78.67 -76.14 11.45
CA ARG A 567 79.20 -77.53 11.41
C ARG A 567 80.37 -77.73 12.36
N LEU A 568 81.31 -76.78 12.38
CA LEU A 568 82.44 -76.82 13.31
C LEU A 568 81.97 -76.77 14.78
N ALA A 569 81.03 -75.87 15.10
CA ALA A 569 80.50 -75.76 16.47
C ALA A 569 79.74 -77.02 16.91
N GLU A 570 78.91 -77.60 16.04
CA GLU A 570 78.18 -78.84 16.33
C GLU A 570 79.12 -80.02 16.60
N ASP A 571 80.14 -80.18 15.76
CA ASP A 571 81.07 -81.29 15.89
C ASP A 571 82.02 -81.12 17.09
N LEU A 572 82.51 -79.90 17.36
CA LEU A 572 83.28 -79.60 18.58
C LEU A 572 82.46 -79.90 19.85
N THR A 573 81.19 -79.49 19.86
CA THR A 573 80.28 -79.78 20.97
C THR A 573 80.08 -81.30 21.14
N ARG A 574 80.00 -82.05 20.03
CA ARG A 574 79.84 -83.52 20.05
C ARG A 574 81.02 -84.23 20.70
N VAL A 575 82.24 -83.70 20.55
CA VAL A 575 83.45 -84.24 21.21
C VAL A 575 83.76 -83.60 22.56
N GLY A 576 82.85 -82.76 23.08
CA GLY A 576 82.94 -82.18 24.42
C GLY A 576 83.82 -80.92 24.52
N ILE A 577 84.13 -80.27 23.39
CA ILE A 577 84.84 -78.98 23.35
C ILE A 577 83.81 -77.85 23.21
N ASP A 578 83.76 -76.91 24.14
CA ASP A 578 82.88 -75.73 24.05
C ASP A 578 83.31 -74.83 22.88
N PRO A 579 82.47 -74.64 21.84
CA PRO A 579 82.81 -73.81 20.69
C PRO A 579 83.13 -72.35 21.07
N VAL A 580 82.57 -71.86 22.19
CA VAL A 580 82.79 -70.49 22.69
C VAL A 580 84.16 -70.37 23.36
N GLY A 581 84.71 -71.46 23.88
CA GLY A 581 86.03 -71.52 24.50
C GLY A 581 87.20 -71.60 23.51
N VAL A 582 86.93 -71.83 22.22
CA VAL A 582 87.96 -71.90 21.17
C VAL A 582 88.45 -70.50 20.81
N HIS A 583 89.78 -70.31 20.77
CA HIS A 583 90.37 -69.02 20.41
C HIS A 583 89.92 -68.56 19.01
N PRO A 584 89.52 -67.28 18.81
CA PRO A 584 89.01 -66.78 17.53
C PRO A 584 89.90 -67.08 16.33
N ASP A 585 91.22 -66.91 16.46
CA ASP A 585 92.18 -67.22 15.38
C ASP A 585 92.23 -68.71 14.99
N ILE A 586 91.98 -69.64 15.93
CA ILE A 586 91.91 -71.09 15.65
C ILE A 586 90.61 -71.39 14.92
N ARG A 587 89.51 -70.79 15.39
CA ARG A 587 88.18 -70.92 14.79
C ARG A 587 88.18 -70.40 13.35
N ASP A 588 88.71 -69.20 13.12
CA ASP A 588 88.77 -68.60 11.78
C ASP A 588 89.68 -69.38 10.83
N ARG A 589 90.74 -70.05 11.30
CA ARG A 589 91.56 -70.93 10.44
C ARG A 589 90.87 -72.24 10.10
N ALA A 590 90.17 -72.84 11.05
CA ALA A 590 89.41 -74.08 10.83
C ALA A 590 88.22 -73.83 9.87
N VAL A 591 87.47 -72.75 10.09
CA VAL A 591 86.38 -72.33 9.20
C VAL A 591 86.92 -71.96 7.81
N GLY A 592 88.10 -71.32 7.74
CA GLY A 592 88.77 -71.02 6.47
C GLY A 592 89.11 -72.28 5.66
N ALA A 593 89.66 -73.31 6.32
CA ALA A 593 89.98 -74.59 5.68
C ALA A 593 88.72 -75.30 5.17
N LEU A 594 87.64 -75.28 5.96
CA LEU A 594 86.33 -75.85 5.60
C LEU A 594 85.67 -75.13 4.41
N MET A 595 85.68 -73.79 4.42
CA MET A 595 85.10 -72.99 3.34
C MET A 595 85.83 -73.16 2.01
N ARG A 596 87.16 -73.37 2.04
CA ARG A 596 87.97 -73.65 0.84
C ARG A 596 87.91 -75.12 0.41
N GLY A 597 87.32 -76.00 1.22
CA GLY A 597 87.28 -77.45 0.96
C GLY A 597 88.65 -78.12 1.02
N GLU A 598 89.63 -77.50 1.67
CA GLU A 598 90.97 -78.08 1.89
C GLU A 598 90.88 -79.34 2.76
N ILE A 599 89.93 -79.31 3.70
CA ILE A 599 89.61 -80.39 4.63
C ILE A 599 88.08 -80.48 4.68
N ALA A 600 87.53 -81.67 4.47
CA ALA A 600 86.08 -81.86 4.41
C ALA A 600 85.44 -81.99 5.80
N GLU A 601 86.15 -82.61 6.74
CA GLU A 601 85.66 -82.92 8.09
C GLU A 601 86.02 -81.79 9.08
N PRO A 602 85.06 -81.24 9.85
CA PRO A 602 85.30 -80.09 10.74
C PRO A 602 86.27 -80.36 11.89
N LEU A 603 86.25 -81.57 12.47
CA LEU A 603 87.17 -81.94 13.54
C LEU A 603 88.59 -82.11 13.05
N ASP A 604 88.78 -82.71 11.86
CA ASP A 604 90.10 -82.81 11.22
C ASP A 604 90.65 -81.41 10.91
N ALA A 605 89.79 -80.49 10.45
CA ALA A 605 90.18 -79.09 10.22
C ALA A 605 90.61 -78.39 11.50
N TYR A 606 89.92 -78.64 12.61
CA TYR A 606 90.30 -78.13 13.93
C TYR A 606 91.60 -78.75 14.44
N GLU A 607 91.75 -80.07 14.39
CA GLU A 607 92.97 -80.78 14.81
C GLU A 607 94.18 -80.37 13.97
N GLN A 608 94.02 -80.18 12.66
CA GLN A 608 95.11 -79.73 11.79
C GLN A 608 95.53 -78.29 12.09
N VAL A 609 94.61 -77.41 12.48
CA VAL A 609 94.96 -76.05 12.94
C VAL A 609 95.67 -76.09 14.29
N VAL A 610 95.15 -76.87 15.24
CA VAL A 610 95.71 -76.96 16.60
C VAL A 610 97.07 -77.66 16.62
N SER A 611 97.26 -78.73 15.84
CA SER A 611 98.54 -79.45 15.73
C SER A 611 99.67 -78.62 15.10
N ARG A 612 99.31 -77.53 14.40
CA ARG A 612 100.26 -76.57 13.80
C ARG A 612 100.42 -75.31 14.65
N MET A 613 99.91 -75.29 15.88
CA MET A 613 100.16 -74.23 16.84
C MET A 613 101.53 -74.41 17.50
N LYS A 614 102.24 -73.29 17.66
CA LYS A 614 103.49 -73.23 18.43
C LYS A 614 103.18 -73.07 19.92
N GLY A 615 103.01 -74.19 20.61
CA GLY A 615 102.89 -74.29 22.09
C GLY A 615 101.44 -74.35 22.63
N PRO A 616 101.23 -74.83 23.89
CA PRO A 616 99.90 -74.96 24.50
C PRO A 616 99.30 -73.61 24.97
N LEU A 617 97.97 -73.49 24.93
CA LEU A 617 97.21 -72.33 25.46
C LEU A 617 97.08 -72.44 27.00
N GLU A 618 97.44 -71.40 27.74
CA GLU A 618 97.32 -71.36 29.21
C GLU A 618 95.86 -71.11 29.67
N PRO A 619 95.33 -71.79 30.73
CA PRO A 619 93.92 -71.68 31.13
C PRO A 619 93.63 -70.60 32.20
N TYR A 620 92.49 -69.88 32.09
CA TYR A 620 91.92 -69.02 33.17
C TYR A 620 90.39 -68.82 33.12
N VAL A 621 89.80 -68.45 34.29
CA VAL A 621 88.36 -68.47 34.68
C VAL A 621 87.81 -67.06 35.07
N LYS A 622 86.47 -66.88 34.97
CA LYS A 622 85.60 -65.66 35.08
C LYS A 622 85.50 -64.91 36.43
N SER A 623 85.10 -63.62 36.38
CA SER A 623 84.46 -62.83 37.45
C SER A 623 83.06 -62.30 37.07
N THR A 624 82.17 -62.08 38.05
CA THR A 624 80.74 -61.72 37.91
C THR A 624 80.44 -60.28 38.34
N THR A 625 79.66 -59.53 37.54
CA THR A 625 78.98 -58.27 37.95
C THR A 625 77.63 -58.59 38.60
N VAL A 626 77.23 -57.88 39.66
CA VAL A 626 75.91 -57.99 40.29
C VAL A 626 75.13 -56.68 40.09
N THR A 627 73.94 -56.81 39.53
CA THR A 627 72.96 -55.72 39.34
C THR A 627 71.96 -55.74 40.50
N GLU A 628 71.77 -54.63 41.20
CA GLU A 628 70.80 -54.52 42.31
C GLU A 628 69.74 -53.44 41.98
N GLU A 629 68.47 -53.75 42.24
CA GLU A 629 67.34 -52.81 42.09
C GLU A 629 67.07 -52.14 43.44
N ILE A 630 67.22 -50.82 43.51
CA ILE A 630 67.04 -50.04 44.74
C ILE A 630 65.73 -49.25 44.63
N PRO A 631 64.87 -49.22 45.67
CA PRO A 631 63.67 -48.38 45.67
C PRO A 631 64.04 -46.89 45.61
N SER A 632 63.45 -46.16 44.67
CA SER A 632 63.58 -44.72 44.48
C SER A 632 62.19 -44.08 44.39
N VAL A 633 61.94 -43.05 45.21
CA VAL A 633 60.68 -42.29 45.14
C VAL A 633 60.88 -41.12 44.16
N ARG A 634 60.08 -41.09 43.09
CA ARG A 634 60.02 -39.95 42.16
C ARG A 634 58.89 -39.03 42.58
N PHE A 635 59.20 -37.78 42.90
CA PHE A 635 58.18 -36.79 43.22
C PHE A 635 57.63 -36.15 41.93
N GLY A 636 56.35 -35.83 41.95
CA GLY A 636 55.66 -35.12 40.90
C GLY A 636 54.46 -34.37 41.44
N GLN A 637 53.75 -33.68 40.56
CA GLN A 637 52.58 -32.88 40.92
C GLN A 637 51.30 -33.75 40.99
N VAL A 638 51.16 -34.72 40.09
CA VAL A 638 49.98 -35.61 39.96
C VAL A 638 50.44 -37.04 39.66
N ASN A 639 49.69 -38.04 40.12
CA ASN A 639 49.89 -39.45 39.74
C ASN A 639 48.80 -39.91 38.77
N PRO A 640 49.08 -40.10 37.46
CA PRO A 640 48.05 -40.48 36.49
C PRO A 640 47.77 -42.00 36.45
N GLN A 641 48.22 -42.79 37.43
CA GLN A 641 48.10 -44.25 37.39
C GLN A 641 46.65 -44.73 37.24
N SER A 642 45.68 -44.12 37.93
CA SER A 642 44.27 -44.50 37.78
C SER A 642 43.74 -44.24 36.37
N ALA A 643 44.25 -43.20 35.68
CA ALA A 643 43.91 -42.92 34.30
C ALA A 643 44.51 -43.96 33.34
N LEU A 644 45.77 -44.37 33.57
CA LEU A 644 46.41 -45.47 32.85
C LEU A 644 45.64 -46.79 33.02
N ASP A 645 45.28 -47.13 34.25
CA ASP A 645 44.53 -48.36 34.57
C ASP A 645 43.15 -48.37 33.89
N ALA A 646 42.47 -47.22 33.86
CA ALA A 646 41.20 -47.07 33.18
C ALA A 646 41.33 -47.26 31.65
N ILE A 647 42.38 -46.70 31.04
CA ILE A 647 42.65 -46.88 29.60
C ILE A 647 43.02 -48.34 29.31
N ASP A 648 43.87 -48.96 30.12
CA ASP A 648 44.27 -50.36 29.96
C ASP A 648 43.09 -51.33 30.12
N ALA A 649 42.13 -51.01 30.99
CA ALA A 649 40.87 -51.74 31.09
C ALA A 649 40.03 -51.66 29.80
N GLN A 650 39.90 -50.47 29.20
CA GLN A 650 39.18 -50.28 27.93
C GLN A 650 39.91 -50.93 26.74
N LEU A 651 41.25 -50.90 26.72
CA LEU A 651 42.06 -51.51 25.65
C LEU A 651 41.89 -53.03 25.54
N ARG A 652 41.47 -53.71 26.61
CA ARG A 652 41.21 -55.16 26.59
C ARG A 652 40.02 -55.53 25.71
N THR A 653 39.03 -54.65 25.61
CA THR A 653 37.77 -54.90 24.88
C THR A 653 37.65 -54.08 23.59
N ALA A 654 38.36 -52.96 23.48
CA ALA A 654 38.34 -52.08 22.32
C ALA A 654 38.95 -52.74 21.06
N LYS A 655 38.34 -52.46 19.90
CA LYS A 655 38.75 -52.94 18.56
C LYS A 655 38.89 -51.78 17.58
N GLY A 656 39.65 -51.98 16.51
CA GLY A 656 39.78 -51.04 15.40
C GLY A 656 40.20 -49.63 15.84
N ASP A 657 39.51 -48.62 15.32
CA ASP A 657 39.81 -47.20 15.54
C ASP A 657 39.70 -46.75 17.00
N VAL A 658 38.81 -47.37 17.79
CA VAL A 658 38.68 -47.09 19.23
C VAL A 658 39.94 -47.53 19.98
N ARG A 659 40.45 -48.72 19.66
CA ARG A 659 41.72 -49.23 20.22
C ARG A 659 42.89 -48.34 19.86
N GLY A 660 42.95 -47.87 18.61
CA GLY A 660 43.97 -46.92 18.15
C GLY A 660 43.92 -45.59 18.92
N ALA A 661 42.72 -45.02 19.12
CA ALA A 661 42.54 -43.78 19.86
C ALA A 661 42.88 -43.92 21.35
N LEU A 662 42.49 -45.03 21.99
CA LEU A 662 42.85 -45.32 23.38
C LEU A 662 44.36 -45.59 23.56
N ALA A 663 45.01 -46.26 22.60
CA ALA A 663 46.46 -46.47 22.62
C ALA A 663 47.21 -45.15 22.48
N GLN A 664 46.70 -44.22 21.67
CA GLN A 664 47.24 -42.87 21.56
C GLN A 664 47.03 -42.07 22.86
N ALA A 665 45.83 -42.10 23.44
CA ALA A 665 45.57 -41.47 24.74
C ALA A 665 46.49 -42.01 25.85
N ARG A 666 46.74 -43.33 25.86
CA ARG A 666 47.71 -43.97 26.76
C ARG A 666 49.10 -43.38 26.56
N LYS A 667 49.55 -43.28 25.31
CA LYS A 667 50.87 -42.72 24.96
C LYS A 667 51.02 -41.27 25.40
N ASP A 668 49.94 -40.51 25.34
CA ASP A 668 49.93 -39.09 25.70
C ASP A 668 50.12 -38.84 27.21
N LEU A 669 49.96 -39.86 28.07
CA LEU A 669 50.25 -39.83 29.51
C LEU A 669 51.73 -40.11 29.87
N PHE A 670 52.57 -40.39 28.87
CA PHE A 670 54.01 -40.58 29.05
C PHE A 670 54.78 -39.36 28.54
N GLY A 671 55.83 -38.99 29.28
CA GLY A 671 56.76 -37.93 28.89
C GLY A 671 57.73 -38.37 27.79
N PRO A 672 58.59 -37.45 27.30
CA PRO A 672 59.55 -37.73 26.22
C PRO A 672 60.54 -38.86 26.52
N GLY A 673 60.84 -39.11 27.79
CA GLY A 673 61.72 -40.19 28.24
C GLY A 673 61.07 -41.58 28.31
N GLY A 674 59.79 -41.71 27.94
CA GLY A 674 59.03 -42.96 28.04
C GLY A 674 58.54 -43.32 29.45
N GLU A 675 58.85 -42.49 30.44
CA GLU A 675 58.32 -42.59 31.80
C GLU A 675 56.97 -41.87 31.92
N THR A 676 56.15 -42.28 32.89
CA THR A 676 54.85 -41.65 33.17
C THR A 676 55.02 -40.16 33.47
N ASP A 677 54.22 -39.29 32.86
CA ASP A 677 54.27 -37.85 33.13
C ASP A 677 53.59 -37.54 34.46
N LEU A 678 54.32 -36.95 35.41
CA LEU A 678 53.78 -36.55 36.70
C LEU A 678 53.52 -35.03 36.80
N SER A 679 53.74 -34.29 35.71
CA SER A 679 53.51 -32.85 35.65
C SER A 679 52.05 -32.55 35.30
N VAL A 680 51.51 -31.50 35.90
CA VAL A 680 50.19 -30.95 35.55
C VAL A 680 50.20 -30.47 34.10
N GLU A 681 51.30 -29.90 33.61
CA GLU A 681 51.43 -29.41 32.24
C GLU A 681 51.26 -30.53 31.19
N GLY A 682 52.04 -31.60 31.30
CA GLY A 682 51.95 -32.72 30.36
C GLY A 682 50.60 -33.44 30.41
N LEU A 683 50.01 -33.57 31.60
CA LEU A 683 48.70 -34.18 31.79
C LEU A 683 47.55 -33.29 31.29
N LEU A 684 47.65 -31.95 31.39
CA LEU A 684 46.70 -31.02 30.76
C LEU A 684 46.79 -31.09 29.23
N HIS A 685 47.98 -31.25 28.65
CA HIS A 685 48.13 -31.49 27.22
C HIS A 685 47.57 -32.85 26.78
N ALA A 686 47.68 -33.88 27.61
CA ALA A 686 47.03 -35.18 27.36
C ALA A 686 45.49 -35.03 27.38
N ARG A 687 44.96 -34.28 28.35
CA ARG A 687 43.53 -33.93 28.44
C ARG A 687 43.04 -33.18 27.20
N GLU A 688 43.78 -32.19 26.71
CA GLU A 688 43.42 -31.41 25.51
C GLU A 688 43.36 -32.28 24.25
N ARG A 689 44.32 -33.20 24.09
CA ARG A 689 44.33 -34.18 22.99
C ARG A 689 43.16 -35.15 23.08
N LEU A 690 42.81 -35.60 24.28
CA LEU A 690 41.61 -36.40 24.54
C LEU A 690 40.33 -35.64 24.18
N ASP A 691 40.19 -34.38 24.59
CA ASP A 691 39.02 -33.54 24.27
C ASP A 691 38.89 -33.31 22.75
N THR A 692 40.01 -33.20 22.04
CA THR A 692 40.04 -33.12 20.57
C THR A 692 39.56 -34.43 19.94
N ALA A 693 40.06 -35.57 20.40
CA ALA A 693 39.64 -36.88 19.90
C ALA A 693 38.14 -37.16 20.17
N ILE A 694 37.62 -36.75 21.34
CA ILE A 694 36.20 -36.86 21.70
C ILE A 694 35.34 -35.99 20.77
N ARG A 695 35.75 -34.75 20.49
CA ARG A 695 35.03 -33.85 19.56
C ARG A 695 34.98 -34.46 18.17
N THR A 696 36.10 -34.89 17.61
CA THR A 696 36.15 -35.55 16.30
C THR A 696 35.27 -36.81 16.25
N ALA A 697 35.28 -37.62 17.31
CA ALA A 697 34.41 -38.80 17.40
C ALA A 697 32.92 -38.44 17.43
N ARG A 698 32.55 -37.34 18.11
CA ARG A 698 31.18 -36.84 18.13
C ARG A 698 30.72 -36.32 16.78
N ASP A 699 31.58 -35.56 16.08
CA ASP A 699 31.30 -35.03 14.75
C ASP A 699 31.12 -36.16 13.72
N LEU A 700 31.84 -37.28 13.90
CA LEU A 700 31.69 -38.49 13.10
C LEU A 700 30.52 -39.40 13.56
N GLY A 701 29.82 -39.05 14.65
CA GLY A 701 28.70 -39.84 15.18
C GLY A 701 29.10 -41.16 15.87
N ASP A 702 30.37 -41.36 16.22
CA ASP A 702 30.86 -42.59 16.86
C ASP A 702 30.64 -42.55 18.38
N ALA A 703 29.44 -42.92 18.80
CA ALA A 703 29.04 -42.94 20.21
C ALA A 703 29.90 -43.87 21.08
N THR A 704 30.44 -44.96 20.51
CA THR A 704 31.26 -45.93 21.27
C THR A 704 32.63 -45.32 21.57
N LYS A 705 33.27 -44.73 20.57
CA LYS A 705 34.54 -44.01 20.72
C LYS A 705 34.41 -42.83 21.67
N VAL A 706 33.32 -42.07 21.58
CA VAL A 706 33.03 -40.97 22.52
C VAL A 706 32.94 -41.49 23.95
N ARG A 707 32.15 -42.53 24.21
CA ARG A 707 31.99 -43.10 25.55
C ARG A 707 33.33 -43.58 26.13
N ASP A 708 34.10 -44.34 25.38
CA ASP A 708 35.31 -44.97 25.90
C ASP A 708 36.44 -43.94 26.13
N LEU A 709 36.56 -42.92 25.26
CA LEU A 709 37.46 -41.79 25.48
C LEU A 709 37.00 -40.88 26.63
N GLN A 710 35.70 -40.71 26.83
CA GLN A 710 35.15 -39.95 27.96
C GLN A 710 35.49 -40.59 29.30
N ILE A 711 35.53 -41.93 29.39
CA ILE A 711 35.96 -42.62 30.60
C ILE A 711 37.41 -42.24 30.95
N ALA A 712 38.33 -42.35 29.98
CA ALA A 712 39.73 -41.97 30.15
C ALA A 712 39.91 -40.49 30.52
N ARG A 713 39.12 -39.61 29.91
CA ARG A 713 39.13 -38.17 30.19
C ARG A 713 38.60 -37.86 31.59
N SER A 714 37.55 -38.54 32.04
CA SER A 714 36.96 -38.35 33.37
C SER A 714 37.86 -38.82 34.51
N THR A 715 38.60 -39.92 34.31
CA THR A 715 39.56 -40.42 35.31
C THR A 715 40.78 -39.52 35.38
N LEU A 716 41.30 -39.06 34.24
CA LEU A 716 42.37 -38.06 34.19
C LEU A 716 41.97 -36.73 34.86
N ASP A 717 40.75 -36.23 34.61
CA ASP A 717 40.21 -35.04 35.29
C ASP A 717 40.14 -35.24 36.81
N GLY A 718 39.83 -36.45 37.28
CA GLY A 718 39.82 -36.79 38.70
C GLY A 718 41.21 -36.69 39.34
N GLU A 719 42.23 -37.24 38.67
CA GLU A 719 43.63 -37.17 39.14
C GLU A 719 44.16 -35.73 39.11
N LEU A 720 43.91 -34.99 38.04
CA LEU A 720 44.30 -33.59 37.91
C LEU A 720 43.69 -32.73 39.02
N LYS A 721 42.43 -32.97 39.40
CA LYS A 721 41.75 -32.27 40.52
C LYS A 721 42.27 -32.67 41.90
N GLY A 722 43.11 -33.70 42.00
CA GLY A 722 43.88 -33.98 43.22
C GLY A 722 44.83 -32.83 43.58
N VAL A 723 45.19 -31.98 42.62
CA VAL A 723 45.94 -30.73 42.84
C VAL A 723 44.96 -29.59 43.14
N PRO A 724 45.00 -28.97 44.34
CA PRO A 724 44.06 -27.91 44.72
C PRO A 724 44.05 -26.73 43.74
N GLU A 725 45.20 -26.37 43.19
CA GLU A 725 45.36 -25.29 42.21
C GLU A 725 44.62 -25.59 40.90
N VAL A 726 44.64 -26.85 40.42
CA VAL A 726 43.88 -27.28 39.23
C VAL A 726 42.38 -27.30 39.53
N ALA A 727 41.98 -27.81 40.70
CA ALA A 727 40.57 -27.81 41.11
C ALA A 727 40.00 -26.38 41.20
N THR A 728 40.79 -25.43 41.70
CA THR A 728 40.45 -24.01 41.74
C THR A 728 40.34 -23.41 40.34
N ALA A 729 41.30 -23.71 39.46
CA ALA A 729 41.28 -23.26 38.06
C ALA A 729 40.04 -23.77 37.31
N ASP A 730 39.68 -25.04 37.47
CA ASP A 730 38.47 -25.62 36.89
C ASP A 730 37.18 -24.94 37.43
N ALA A 731 37.12 -24.67 38.74
CA ALA A 731 35.97 -24.01 39.35
C ALA A 731 35.81 -22.55 38.85
N ASN A 732 36.92 -21.82 38.75
CA ASN A 732 36.94 -20.47 38.19
C ASN A 732 36.58 -20.48 36.70
N PHE A 733 37.12 -21.42 35.92
CA PHE A 733 36.77 -21.58 34.51
C PHE A 733 35.27 -21.83 34.31
N ALA A 734 34.67 -22.69 35.14
CA ALA A 734 33.23 -22.96 35.12
C ALA A 734 32.41 -21.72 35.50
N ALA A 735 32.83 -20.97 36.53
CA ALA A 735 32.17 -19.72 36.91
C ALA A 735 32.24 -18.66 35.79
N ASN A 736 33.40 -18.53 35.14
CA ASN A 736 33.66 -17.60 34.04
C ASN A 736 33.04 -18.04 32.71
N SER A 737 32.58 -19.29 32.60
CA SER A 737 31.85 -19.78 31.43
C SER A 737 30.37 -19.40 31.44
N ARG A 738 29.76 -19.18 32.62
CA ARG A 738 28.33 -18.82 32.74
C ARG A 738 27.92 -17.59 31.91
N PRO A 739 28.70 -16.49 31.86
CA PRO A 739 28.37 -15.34 31.02
C PRO A 739 28.49 -15.63 29.51
N VAL A 740 29.20 -16.68 29.11
CA VAL A 740 29.42 -17.06 27.71
C VAL A 740 28.34 -18.03 27.23
N GLU A 741 27.72 -18.81 28.12
CA GLU A 741 26.64 -19.78 27.83
C GLU A 741 25.55 -19.26 26.86
N PRO A 742 25.02 -18.02 26.99
CA PRO A 742 24.02 -17.51 26.05
C PRO A 742 24.51 -17.47 24.60
N PHE A 743 25.81 -17.41 24.35
CA PHE A 743 26.41 -17.32 23.01
C PHE A 743 26.92 -18.67 22.49
N GLU A 744 26.75 -19.76 23.24
CA GLU A 744 27.20 -21.10 22.87
C GLU A 744 26.01 -22.02 22.49
N GLY A 745 26.28 -23.09 21.75
CA GLY A 745 25.25 -24.08 21.37
C GLY A 745 24.21 -23.58 20.36
N ASP A 746 22.95 -23.92 20.59
CA ASP A 746 21.80 -23.58 19.72
C ASP A 746 20.85 -22.56 20.34
N THR A 747 21.37 -21.67 21.18
CA THR A 747 20.61 -20.55 21.72
C THR A 747 20.30 -19.50 20.62
N PRO A 748 19.30 -18.64 20.83
CA PRO A 748 19.03 -17.50 19.96
C PRO A 748 20.28 -16.64 19.69
N LEU A 749 21.03 -16.29 20.73
CA LEU A 749 22.20 -15.44 20.62
C LEU A 749 23.38 -16.16 19.96
N ALA A 750 23.57 -17.45 20.22
CA ALA A 750 24.58 -18.26 19.54
C ALA A 750 24.37 -18.25 18.03
N ARG A 751 23.12 -18.35 17.55
CA ARG A 751 22.81 -18.24 16.12
C ARG A 751 23.17 -16.86 15.56
N VAL A 752 22.85 -15.78 16.28
CA VAL A 752 23.19 -14.41 15.83
C VAL A 752 24.70 -14.21 15.67
N VAL A 753 25.51 -14.71 16.60
CA VAL A 753 26.98 -14.47 16.62
C VAL A 753 27.82 -15.56 15.94
N ARG A 754 27.16 -16.58 15.37
CA ARG A 754 27.83 -17.74 14.76
C ARG A 754 28.64 -17.32 13.54
N GLN A 755 29.88 -17.79 13.48
CA GLN A 755 30.74 -17.66 12.30
C GLN A 755 30.96 -19.02 11.66
N ASP A 756 31.08 -19.03 10.34
CA ASP A 756 31.51 -20.20 9.60
C ASP A 756 33.01 -20.45 9.88
N PRO A 757 33.38 -21.63 10.40
CA PRO A 757 34.76 -21.94 10.78
C PRO A 757 35.73 -21.88 9.59
N ASN A 758 35.27 -22.07 8.35
CA ASN A 758 36.13 -22.09 7.17
C ASN A 758 36.37 -20.69 6.59
N THR A 759 35.37 -19.81 6.67
CA THR A 759 35.42 -18.49 6.03
C THR A 759 35.57 -17.34 7.01
N GLY A 760 35.33 -17.56 8.31
CA GLY A 760 35.30 -16.52 9.34
C GLY A 760 34.14 -15.53 9.19
N ARG A 761 33.28 -15.71 8.18
CA ARG A 761 32.11 -14.86 7.94
C ARG A 761 30.98 -15.24 8.88
N MET A 762 30.07 -14.31 9.12
CA MET A 762 28.85 -14.61 9.87
C MET A 762 28.04 -15.68 9.14
N ALA A 763 27.65 -16.73 9.86
CA ALA A 763 26.86 -17.84 9.31
C ALA A 763 25.39 -17.44 9.11
N THR A 764 24.88 -16.54 9.96
CA THR A 764 23.52 -16.00 9.86
C THR A 764 23.53 -14.68 9.09
N PRO A 765 22.78 -14.57 7.97
CA PRO A 765 22.59 -13.31 7.26
C PRO A 765 21.94 -12.24 8.13
N THR A 766 22.27 -10.97 7.91
CA THR A 766 21.80 -9.84 8.71
C THR A 766 20.28 -9.74 8.73
N GLU A 767 19.61 -9.99 7.61
CA GLU A 767 18.16 -10.00 7.49
C GLU A 767 17.46 -11.10 8.30
N GLN A 768 18.18 -12.17 8.68
CA GLN A 768 17.62 -13.27 9.48
C GLN A 768 17.83 -13.06 10.99
N VAL A 769 18.72 -12.14 11.39
CA VAL A 769 19.05 -11.89 12.80
C VAL A 769 17.81 -11.57 13.65
N PRO A 770 16.92 -10.64 13.27
CA PRO A 770 15.74 -10.34 14.07
C PRO A 770 14.76 -11.51 14.19
N ALA A 771 14.77 -12.46 13.24
CA ALA A 771 13.91 -13.64 13.30
C ALA A 771 14.32 -14.61 14.41
N HIS A 772 15.62 -14.76 14.65
CA HIS A 772 16.13 -15.59 15.74
C HIS A 772 15.85 -15.03 17.13
N LEU A 773 15.59 -13.72 17.23
CA LEU A 773 15.29 -13.03 18.49
C LEU A 773 13.79 -12.98 18.81
N GLN A 774 12.93 -13.53 17.95
CA GLN A 774 11.48 -13.49 18.13
C GLN A 774 11.02 -14.35 19.31
N GLY A 775 9.96 -13.89 19.97
CA GLY A 775 9.37 -14.53 21.14
C GLY A 775 9.87 -13.95 22.46
N ALA A 776 9.07 -14.12 23.52
CA ALA A 776 9.32 -13.49 24.81
C ALA A 776 10.62 -13.96 25.47
N SER A 777 10.95 -15.25 25.39
CA SER A 777 12.16 -15.82 25.99
C SER A 777 13.43 -15.33 25.27
N ALA A 778 13.47 -15.41 23.94
CA ALA A 778 14.61 -14.96 23.14
C ALA A 778 14.82 -13.44 23.28
N THR A 779 13.73 -12.67 23.32
CA THR A 779 13.76 -11.23 23.58
C THR A 779 14.36 -10.93 24.94
N ARG A 780 13.91 -11.61 26.00
CA ARG A 780 14.44 -11.41 27.37
C ARG A 780 15.93 -11.72 27.45
N GLU A 781 16.35 -12.85 26.89
CA GLU A 781 17.76 -13.26 26.85
C GLU A 781 18.61 -12.25 26.07
N PHE A 782 18.12 -11.79 24.92
CA PHE A 782 18.78 -10.75 24.14
C PHE A 782 18.91 -9.44 24.92
N LEU A 783 17.81 -8.91 25.45
CA LEU A 783 17.80 -7.63 26.15
C LEU A 783 18.68 -7.63 27.41
N ALA A 784 18.83 -8.78 28.07
CA ALA A 784 19.75 -8.95 29.20
C ALA A 784 21.23 -8.85 28.80
N ASN A 785 21.57 -9.13 27.54
CA ASN A 785 22.94 -9.16 27.04
C ASN A 785 23.26 -8.06 26.00
N ALA A 786 22.25 -7.35 25.51
CA ALA A 786 22.38 -6.38 24.44
C ALA A 786 23.07 -5.09 24.86
N THR A 787 23.90 -4.55 23.95
CA THR A 787 24.42 -3.18 24.07
C THR A 787 23.29 -2.17 23.84
N PRO A 788 23.43 -0.89 24.26
CA PRO A 788 22.43 0.14 24.00
C PRO A 788 22.06 0.28 22.51
N ALA A 789 23.06 0.17 21.62
CA ALA A 789 22.86 0.25 20.17
C ALA A 789 22.06 -0.95 19.63
N ALA A 790 22.43 -2.18 20.03
CA ALA A 790 21.70 -3.38 19.63
C ALA A 790 20.26 -3.37 20.16
N ARG A 791 20.06 -2.92 21.41
CA ARG A 791 18.73 -2.77 22.01
C ARG A 791 17.86 -1.80 21.20
N GLN A 792 18.38 -0.61 20.90
CA GLN A 792 17.63 0.40 20.13
C GLN A 792 17.27 -0.09 18.73
N ALA A 793 18.19 -0.78 18.04
CA ALA A 793 17.94 -1.36 16.73
C ALA A 793 16.83 -2.44 16.77
N TYR A 794 16.85 -3.31 17.78
CA TYR A 794 15.83 -4.34 17.96
C TYR A 794 14.47 -3.74 18.33
N GLU A 795 14.42 -2.81 19.28
CA GLU A 795 13.20 -2.10 19.67
C GLU A 795 12.58 -1.35 18.49
N GLY A 796 13.40 -0.63 17.70
CA GLY A 796 12.94 0.06 16.49
C GLY A 796 12.36 -0.91 15.45
N ARG A 797 12.96 -2.09 15.29
CA ARG A 797 12.46 -3.12 14.38
C ARG A 797 11.14 -3.72 14.84
N VAL A 798 11.00 -4.02 16.13
CA VAL A 798 9.76 -4.53 16.73
C VAL A 798 8.64 -3.50 16.58
N ALA A 799 8.93 -2.23 16.91
CA ALA A 799 7.98 -1.14 16.74
C ALA A 799 7.54 -0.98 15.28
N THR A 800 8.48 -1.03 14.34
CA THR A 800 8.21 -0.98 12.89
C THR A 800 7.33 -2.15 12.46
N ARG A 801 7.63 -3.38 12.90
CA ARG A 801 6.84 -4.57 12.54
C ARG A 801 5.38 -4.44 12.98
N ILE A 802 5.16 -4.02 14.23
CA ILE A 802 3.83 -3.87 14.80
C ILE A 802 3.06 -2.76 14.08
N LEU A 803 3.71 -1.60 13.88
CA LEU A 803 3.08 -0.46 13.21
C LEU A 803 2.74 -0.78 11.74
N ASP A 804 3.64 -1.43 11.01
CA ASP A 804 3.41 -1.79 9.61
C ASP A 804 2.31 -2.85 9.47
N GLY A 805 2.20 -3.80 10.40
CA GLY A 805 1.09 -4.76 10.44
C GLY A 805 -0.28 -4.10 10.60
N ALA A 806 -0.33 -2.91 11.19
CA ALA A 806 -1.55 -2.12 11.35
C ALA A 806 -1.72 -1.01 10.30
N THR A 807 -0.77 -0.85 9.36
CA THR A 807 -0.79 0.20 8.36
C THR A 807 -1.27 -0.36 7.02
N ASP A 808 -2.23 0.32 6.37
CA ASP A 808 -2.73 -0.08 5.04
C ASP A 808 -1.76 0.33 3.90
N ALA A 809 -2.07 -0.08 2.67
CA ALA A 809 -1.26 0.24 1.49
C ALA A 809 -1.21 1.76 1.18
N ARG A 810 -2.11 2.56 1.76
CA ARG A 810 -2.18 4.02 1.62
C ARG A 810 -1.43 4.74 2.73
N GLY A 811 -0.84 4.01 3.68
CA GLY A 811 -0.09 4.56 4.80
C GLY A 811 -0.96 4.99 6.00
N ASN A 812 -2.23 4.63 6.02
CA ASN A 812 -3.15 4.90 7.13
C ASN A 812 -3.03 3.80 8.18
N VAL A 813 -2.91 4.21 9.44
CA VAL A 813 -2.87 3.29 10.58
C VAL A 813 -4.29 2.99 11.04
N ASP A 814 -4.62 1.71 11.19
CA ASP A 814 -5.86 1.22 11.79
C ASP A 814 -5.67 1.01 13.29
N SER A 815 -6.43 1.73 14.12
CA SER A 815 -6.29 1.66 15.58
C SER A 815 -6.75 0.32 16.17
N ASN A 816 -7.72 -0.36 15.56
CA ASN A 816 -8.19 -1.67 16.02
C ASN A 816 -7.13 -2.73 15.74
N ARG A 817 -6.58 -2.76 14.51
CA ARG A 817 -5.50 -3.69 14.16
C ARG A 817 -4.24 -3.44 14.98
N LEU A 818 -3.90 -2.18 15.23
CA LEU A 818 -2.76 -1.85 16.08
C LEU A 818 -3.00 -2.32 17.52
N SER A 819 -4.19 -2.10 18.06
CA SER A 819 -4.57 -2.57 19.41
C SER A 819 -4.54 -4.10 19.52
N GLU A 820 -5.00 -4.80 18.49
CA GLU A 820 -4.93 -6.27 18.40
C GLU A 820 -3.47 -6.74 18.37
N ALA A 821 -2.62 -6.16 17.51
CA ALA A 821 -1.21 -6.49 17.43
C ALA A 821 -0.45 -6.22 18.76
N LEU A 822 -0.82 -5.17 19.50
CA LEU A 822 -0.27 -4.89 20.83
C LEU A 822 -0.67 -5.96 21.87
N ARG A 823 -1.88 -6.51 21.77
CA ARG A 823 -2.33 -7.61 22.64
C ARG A 823 -1.65 -8.91 22.27
N ASP A 824 -1.55 -9.22 20.99
CA ASP A 824 -0.92 -10.45 20.49
C ASP A 824 0.57 -10.51 20.84
N GLN A 825 1.24 -9.35 20.92
CA GLN A 825 2.65 -9.25 21.28
C GLN A 825 2.88 -8.78 22.73
N ALA A 826 1.88 -8.88 23.60
CA ALA A 826 1.95 -8.38 24.97
C ALA A 826 3.17 -8.93 25.74
N ASP A 827 3.50 -10.22 25.59
CA ASP A 827 4.64 -10.84 26.28
C ASP A 827 6.01 -10.30 25.83
N VAL A 828 6.14 -9.98 24.54
CA VAL A 828 7.36 -9.37 23.98
C VAL A 828 7.46 -7.91 24.41
N LEU A 829 6.35 -7.18 24.32
CA LEU A 829 6.26 -5.76 24.69
C LEU A 829 6.39 -5.52 26.19
N ALA A 830 6.08 -6.52 27.03
CA ALA A 830 6.36 -6.48 28.46
C ALA A 830 7.86 -6.33 28.76
N GLN A 831 8.74 -6.76 27.86
CA GLN A 831 10.19 -6.55 27.96
C GLN A 831 10.64 -5.18 27.40
N MET A 832 9.76 -4.44 26.72
CA MET A 832 10.03 -3.16 26.04
C MET A 832 8.96 -2.11 26.36
N PRO A 833 8.86 -1.63 27.62
CA PRO A 833 7.80 -0.73 28.04
C PRO A 833 7.78 0.60 27.26
N GLU A 834 8.93 1.11 26.82
CA GLU A 834 8.99 2.33 25.99
C GLU A 834 8.40 2.13 24.60
N VAL A 835 8.58 0.94 23.99
CA VAL A 835 7.99 0.62 22.69
C VAL A 835 6.47 0.52 22.83
N TYR A 836 6.01 -0.19 23.87
CA TYR A 836 4.59 -0.28 24.18
C TYR A 836 3.94 1.09 24.35
N ARG A 837 4.52 1.96 25.21
CA ARG A 837 3.97 3.31 25.47
C ARG A 837 3.89 4.16 24.21
N ARG A 838 4.89 4.10 23.34
CA ARG A 838 4.89 4.84 22.07
C ARG A 838 3.80 4.35 21.12
N LEU A 839 3.66 3.04 20.94
CA LEU A 839 2.63 2.47 20.07
C LEU A 839 1.21 2.66 20.64
N GLU A 840 1.04 2.53 21.96
CA GLU A 840 -0.23 2.82 22.63
C GLU A 840 -0.62 4.30 22.45
N HIS A 841 0.35 5.22 22.49
CA HIS A 841 0.11 6.63 22.21
C HIS A 841 -0.37 6.85 20.77
N VAL A 842 0.16 6.10 19.79
CA VAL A 842 -0.35 6.10 18.40
C VAL A 842 -1.80 5.63 18.34
N VAL A 843 -2.18 4.57 19.05
CA VAL A 843 -3.58 4.10 19.12
C VAL A 843 -4.49 5.21 19.63
N ARG A 844 -4.17 5.78 20.81
CA ARG A 844 -5.01 6.80 21.46
C ARG A 844 -5.17 8.06 20.59
N THR A 845 -4.09 8.50 19.96
CA THR A 845 -4.14 9.69 19.08
C THR A 845 -4.86 9.39 17.76
N ARG A 846 -4.75 8.18 17.22
CA ARG A 846 -5.50 7.74 16.04
C ARG A 846 -7.01 7.70 16.29
N ASP A 847 -7.44 7.23 17.46
CA ASP A 847 -8.85 7.26 17.87
C ASP A 847 -9.36 8.70 18.06
N GLY A 848 -8.51 9.59 18.57
CA GLY A 848 -8.78 11.02 18.60
C GLY A 848 -9.01 11.61 17.21
N LEU A 849 -8.12 11.28 16.26
CA LEU A 849 -8.20 11.71 14.86
C LEU A 849 -9.46 11.18 14.17
N ALA A 850 -9.93 9.98 14.51
CA ALA A 850 -11.15 9.40 13.94
C ALA A 850 -12.41 10.25 14.22
N ARG A 851 -12.40 11.10 15.25
CA ARG A 851 -13.48 12.09 15.47
C ARG A 851 -13.42 13.23 14.47
N VAL A 852 -12.22 13.73 14.18
CA VAL A 852 -12.01 14.77 13.17
C VAL A 852 -12.34 14.25 11.78
N GLU A 853 -12.02 12.99 11.47
CA GLU A 853 -12.37 12.34 10.20
C GLU A 853 -13.89 12.26 9.96
N LYS A 854 -14.70 12.18 11.03
CA LYS A 854 -16.17 12.20 10.95
C LYS A 854 -16.76 13.60 10.80
N SER A 855 -16.00 14.64 11.14
CA SER A 855 -16.42 16.05 11.00
C SER A 855 -16.55 16.45 9.52
N PRO A 856 -17.21 17.58 9.20
CA PRO A 856 -17.28 18.09 7.83
C PRO A 856 -15.91 18.21 7.15
N LEU A 857 -14.89 18.68 7.89
CA LEU A 857 -13.52 18.79 7.37
C LEU A 857 -12.93 17.41 6.99
N GLY A 858 -13.17 16.41 7.84
CA GLY A 858 -12.73 15.04 7.60
C GLY A 858 -13.43 14.36 6.42
N GLN A 859 -14.73 14.59 6.28
CA GLN A 859 -15.51 14.08 5.15
C GLN A 859 -15.03 14.67 3.82
N VAL A 860 -14.69 15.96 3.80
CA VAL A 860 -14.06 16.60 2.63
C VAL A 860 -12.67 16.02 2.34
N ALA A 861 -11.86 15.76 3.37
CA ALA A 861 -10.54 15.14 3.20
C ALA A 861 -10.58 13.71 2.65
N ALA A 862 -11.71 13.02 2.81
CA ALA A 862 -11.92 11.64 2.40
C ALA A 862 -12.40 11.49 0.94
N THR A 863 -12.84 12.57 0.28
CA THR A 863 -13.40 12.51 -1.08
C THR A 863 -12.64 13.44 -2.04
N ASP A 864 -12.47 13.00 -3.28
CA ASP A 864 -11.94 13.76 -4.41
C ASP A 864 -13.05 14.30 -5.32
N ASP A 865 -14.32 14.09 -4.95
CA ASP A 865 -15.49 14.56 -5.69
C ASP A 865 -15.97 15.89 -5.09
N ALA A 866 -15.91 16.95 -5.91
CA ALA A 866 -16.36 18.28 -5.53
C ALA A 866 -17.83 18.30 -5.05
N LYS A 867 -18.71 17.47 -5.63
CA LYS A 867 -20.12 17.41 -5.22
C LYS A 867 -20.28 16.83 -3.82
N ARG A 868 -19.52 15.78 -3.49
CA ARG A 868 -19.51 15.19 -2.14
C ARG A 868 -18.88 16.14 -1.14
N ALA A 869 -17.83 16.87 -1.52
CA ALA A 869 -17.23 17.90 -0.68
C ALA A 869 -18.22 19.04 -0.37
N VAL A 870 -18.97 19.51 -1.38
CA VAL A 870 -20.05 20.49 -1.18
C VAL A 870 -21.12 19.94 -0.22
N ALA A 871 -21.56 18.69 -0.39
CA ALA A 871 -22.56 18.08 0.48
C ALA A 871 -22.08 17.90 1.94
N ALA A 872 -20.78 17.72 2.15
CA ALA A 872 -20.19 17.61 3.50
C ALA A 872 -20.19 18.97 4.24
N ILE A 873 -19.91 20.07 3.54
CA ILE A 873 -19.91 21.43 4.11
C ILE A 873 -21.34 22.00 4.20
N PHE A 874 -22.16 21.77 3.18
CA PHE A 874 -23.53 22.26 3.06
C PHE A 874 -24.52 21.08 3.00
N PRO A 875 -24.78 20.40 4.13
CA PRO A 875 -25.70 19.27 4.17
C PRO A 875 -27.14 19.73 3.90
N HIS A 876 -27.88 18.94 3.11
CA HIS A 876 -29.30 19.21 2.81
C HIS A 876 -30.15 19.17 4.08
N ASP A 877 -29.90 18.21 4.96
CA ASP A 877 -30.62 18.06 6.23
C ASP A 877 -29.63 18.26 7.39
N PRO A 878 -29.34 19.51 7.81
CA PRO A 878 -28.43 19.74 8.92
C PRO A 878 -29.05 19.25 10.23
N PHE A 879 -28.29 18.45 10.98
CA PHE A 879 -28.66 18.01 12.32
C PHE A 879 -28.04 18.91 13.38
N GLY A 880 -28.86 19.47 14.27
CA GLY A 880 -28.40 20.28 15.40
C GLY A 880 -27.68 21.58 15.00
N SER A 881 -26.93 22.17 15.95
CA SER A 881 -26.22 23.44 15.79
C SER A 881 -24.82 23.25 15.15
N ASN A 882 -24.73 22.70 13.94
CA ASN A 882 -23.45 22.34 13.29
C ASN A 882 -22.69 23.49 12.59
N HIS A 883 -23.24 24.71 12.57
CA HIS A 883 -22.63 25.88 11.93
C HIS A 883 -21.21 26.21 12.41
N VAL A 884 -20.88 25.93 13.68
CA VAL A 884 -19.52 26.15 14.23
C VAL A 884 -18.50 25.18 13.61
N GLU A 885 -18.86 23.91 13.45
CA GLU A 885 -18.01 22.89 12.81
C GLU A 885 -17.82 23.19 11.33
N ILE A 886 -18.90 23.59 10.65
CA ILE A 886 -18.87 24.00 9.24
C ILE A 886 -17.99 25.23 9.04
N GLY A 887 -18.16 26.28 9.85
CA GLY A 887 -17.30 27.46 9.81
C GLY A 887 -15.84 27.13 10.08
N SER A 888 -15.56 26.22 11.03
CA SER A 888 -14.21 25.75 11.33
C SER A 888 -13.59 24.96 10.18
N ALA A 889 -14.37 24.07 9.55
CA ALA A 889 -13.96 23.31 8.38
C ALA A 889 -13.65 24.24 7.19
N MET A 890 -14.53 25.21 6.95
CA MET A 890 -14.36 26.18 5.87
C MET A 890 -13.16 27.11 6.12
N SER A 891 -12.94 27.51 7.37
CA SER A 891 -11.75 28.26 7.77
C SER A 891 -10.47 27.44 7.57
N ALA A 892 -10.49 26.15 7.88
CA ALA A 892 -9.35 25.26 7.63
C ALA A 892 -9.06 25.08 6.13
N LEU A 893 -10.10 24.96 5.30
CA LEU A 893 -9.95 24.96 3.83
C LEU A 893 -9.34 26.27 3.34
N ALA A 894 -9.91 27.41 3.75
CA ALA A 894 -9.47 28.73 3.33
C ALA A 894 -8.02 29.04 3.71
N ARG A 895 -7.58 28.57 4.90
CA ARG A 895 -6.17 28.71 5.33
C ARG A 895 -5.19 27.93 4.44
N ASN A 896 -5.59 26.77 3.92
CA ASN A 896 -4.70 25.90 3.15
C ASN A 896 -4.80 26.12 1.63
N ASN A 897 -5.99 26.46 1.12
CA ASN A 897 -6.22 26.86 -0.26
C ASN A 897 -7.42 27.82 -0.33
N PRO A 898 -7.20 29.15 -0.30
CA PRO A 898 -8.28 30.14 -0.27
C PRO A 898 -9.12 30.12 -1.56
N THR A 899 -8.51 29.83 -2.70
CA THR A 899 -9.23 29.76 -4.00
C THR A 899 -10.17 28.57 -4.03
N ALA A 900 -9.70 27.37 -3.69
CA ALA A 900 -10.55 26.18 -3.66
C ALA A 900 -11.71 26.30 -2.66
N ALA A 901 -11.46 26.97 -1.53
CA ALA A 901 -12.49 27.29 -0.55
C ALA A 901 -13.57 28.23 -1.15
N ARG A 902 -13.16 29.33 -1.79
CA ARG A 902 -14.11 30.26 -2.44
C ARG A 902 -14.87 29.57 -3.58
N ASP A 903 -14.21 28.76 -4.40
CA ASP A 903 -14.83 28.00 -5.48
C ASP A 903 -15.87 26.99 -4.96
N LEU A 904 -15.59 26.31 -3.86
CA LEU A 904 -16.54 25.38 -3.24
C LEU A 904 -17.81 26.10 -2.75
N ALA A 905 -17.66 27.27 -2.13
CA ALA A 905 -18.80 28.11 -1.73
C ALA A 905 -19.56 28.66 -2.95
N ARG A 906 -18.83 29.13 -3.98
CA ARG A 906 -19.43 29.60 -5.24
C ARG A 906 -20.25 28.51 -5.90
N ILE A 907 -19.72 27.31 -6.06
CA ILE A 907 -20.42 26.19 -6.74
C ILE A 907 -21.72 25.82 -6.02
N HIS A 908 -21.72 25.82 -4.69
CA HIS A 908 -22.95 25.60 -3.93
C HIS A 908 -24.02 26.64 -4.27
N LEU A 909 -23.66 27.93 -4.20
CA LEU A 909 -24.55 29.04 -4.50
C LEU A 909 -24.98 29.09 -5.97
N GLU A 910 -24.06 28.84 -6.89
CA GLU A 910 -24.30 28.80 -8.32
C GLU A 910 -25.23 27.63 -8.69
N THR A 911 -25.09 26.48 -8.04
CA THR A 911 -25.99 25.33 -8.22
C THR A 911 -27.40 25.67 -7.76
N ALA A 912 -27.54 26.29 -6.58
CA ALA A 912 -28.83 26.74 -6.07
C ALA A 912 -29.45 27.84 -6.95
N PHE A 913 -28.61 28.75 -7.49
CA PHE A 913 -29.02 29.82 -8.41
C PHE A 913 -29.53 29.27 -9.73
N ASN A 914 -28.78 28.36 -10.33
CA ASN A 914 -29.15 27.72 -11.59
C ASN A 914 -30.41 26.85 -11.43
N ALA A 915 -30.59 26.19 -10.29
CA ALA A 915 -31.81 25.44 -10.00
C ALA A 915 -33.03 26.39 -9.93
N ALA A 916 -32.94 27.44 -9.11
CA ALA A 916 -34.03 28.40 -8.94
C ALA A 916 -34.37 29.18 -10.23
N THR A 917 -33.40 29.42 -11.12
CA THR A 917 -33.62 30.14 -12.38
C THR A 917 -34.04 29.24 -13.55
N ARG A 918 -33.72 27.93 -13.56
CA ARG A 918 -34.25 26.99 -14.55
C ARG A 918 -35.73 26.75 -14.39
N ASP A 919 -36.20 26.61 -13.15
CA ASP A 919 -37.63 26.44 -12.83
C ASP A 919 -38.48 27.67 -13.23
N VAL A 920 -37.83 28.81 -13.53
CA VAL A 920 -38.47 30.05 -13.99
C VAL A 920 -38.72 30.04 -15.51
N ARG A 921 -38.01 29.23 -16.31
CA ARG A 921 -38.15 29.20 -17.79
C ARG A 921 -39.39 28.44 -18.27
N GLY A 922 -39.96 27.53 -17.46
CA GLY A 922 -41.24 26.88 -17.74
C GLY A 922 -42.41 27.75 -17.28
N THR A 923 -43.11 28.41 -18.22
CA THR A 923 -44.26 29.30 -17.94
C THR A 923 -44.07 30.25 -16.75
N ALA A 924 -43.20 31.26 -16.94
CA ALA A 924 -43.18 32.53 -16.20
C ALA A 924 -43.49 32.42 -14.69
N SER A 925 -42.66 31.69 -13.94
CA SER A 925 -42.65 31.87 -12.48
C SER A 925 -42.03 33.23 -12.18
N GLN A 926 -42.87 34.26 -12.10
CA GLN A 926 -42.54 35.64 -11.70
C GLN A 926 -42.04 35.75 -10.24
N TYR A 927 -41.71 34.61 -9.60
CA TYR A 927 -41.26 34.45 -8.21
C TYR A 927 -39.74 34.15 -8.09
N GLY A 928 -38.99 34.26 -9.20
CA GLY A 928 -37.60 33.78 -9.28
C GLY A 928 -36.63 34.32 -8.22
N GLY A 929 -36.81 35.57 -7.77
CA GLY A 929 -35.92 36.16 -6.76
C GLY A 929 -36.16 35.62 -5.35
N ALA A 930 -37.38 35.76 -4.82
CA ALA A 930 -37.70 35.29 -3.48
C ALA A 930 -37.62 33.75 -3.35
N GLY A 931 -38.00 33.03 -4.42
CA GLY A 931 -37.81 31.59 -4.51
C GLY A 931 -36.34 31.18 -4.45
N PHE A 932 -35.45 31.90 -5.15
CA PHE A 932 -34.01 31.68 -5.04
C PHE A 932 -33.47 31.98 -3.64
N ALA A 933 -33.81 33.13 -3.06
CA ALA A 933 -33.31 33.49 -1.73
C ALA A 933 -33.74 32.47 -0.67
N SER A 934 -34.99 31.99 -0.75
CA SER A 934 -35.47 30.89 0.08
C SER A 934 -34.78 29.56 -0.21
N ALA A 935 -34.50 29.23 -1.47
CA ALA A 935 -33.79 28.01 -1.84
C ALA A 935 -32.32 27.99 -1.37
N VAL A 936 -31.66 29.16 -1.35
CA VAL A 936 -30.28 29.30 -0.89
C VAL A 936 -30.17 29.37 0.63
N ARG A 937 -30.99 30.20 1.29
CA ARG A 937 -30.97 30.30 2.75
C ARG A 937 -31.52 29.02 3.39
N GLY A 938 -32.47 28.36 2.74
CA GLY A 938 -33.08 27.14 3.25
C GLY A 938 -33.79 27.39 4.59
N ASN A 939 -33.70 26.43 5.50
CA ASN A 939 -34.15 26.61 6.89
C ASN A 939 -33.15 27.45 7.72
N ASP A 940 -33.56 27.88 8.92
CA ASP A 940 -32.73 28.72 9.80
C ASP A 940 -31.33 28.15 10.08
N GLN A 941 -31.19 26.82 10.12
CA GLN A 941 -29.90 26.18 10.35
C GLN A 941 -29.03 26.17 9.08
N GLN A 942 -29.61 25.93 7.91
CA GLN A 942 -28.92 26.07 6.62
C GLN A 942 -28.44 27.50 6.40
N ALA A 943 -29.25 28.50 6.76
CA ALA A 943 -28.87 29.91 6.68
C ALA A 943 -27.66 30.23 7.57
N LYS A 944 -27.65 29.72 8.82
CA LYS A 944 -26.49 29.85 9.73
C LYS A 944 -25.25 29.12 9.22
N ASN A 945 -25.42 27.95 8.62
CA ASN A 945 -24.30 27.18 8.02
C ASN A 945 -23.70 27.92 6.84
N LEU A 946 -24.54 28.48 5.96
CA LEU A 946 -24.12 29.31 4.84
C LEU A 946 -23.37 30.56 5.35
N GLN A 947 -23.95 31.28 6.31
CA GLN A 947 -23.32 32.45 6.91
C GLN A 947 -21.95 32.12 7.52
N ALA A 948 -21.86 31.05 8.31
CA ALA A 948 -20.61 30.61 8.94
C ALA A 948 -19.55 30.23 7.90
N SER A 949 -19.95 29.57 6.82
CA SER A 949 -19.05 29.18 5.72
C SER A 949 -18.51 30.40 4.97
N ILE A 950 -19.38 31.34 4.59
CA ILE A 950 -18.98 32.54 3.85
C ILE A 950 -18.09 33.44 4.72
N ARG A 951 -18.46 33.65 6.00
CA ARG A 951 -17.64 34.47 6.92
C ARG A 951 -16.27 33.86 7.20
N ALA A 952 -16.13 32.54 7.07
CA ALA A 952 -14.85 31.85 7.24
C ALA A 952 -13.89 32.02 6.04
N LEU A 953 -14.37 32.52 4.90
CA LEU A 953 -13.54 32.84 3.74
C LEU A 953 -12.71 34.11 3.97
N PRO A 954 -11.61 34.32 3.21
CA PRO A 954 -10.91 35.59 3.21
C PRO A 954 -11.86 36.69 2.73
N GLU A 955 -11.95 37.80 3.47
CA GLU A 955 -12.94 38.88 3.24
C GLU A 955 -14.40 38.42 3.43
N GLY A 956 -14.62 37.38 4.24
CA GLY A 956 -15.93 36.76 4.41
C GLY A 956 -17.03 37.69 4.96
N ASP A 957 -16.69 38.62 5.85
CA ASP A 957 -17.68 39.59 6.39
C ASP A 957 -18.18 40.56 5.31
N THR A 958 -17.30 41.04 4.44
CA THR A 958 -17.67 41.92 3.32
C THR A 958 -18.45 41.16 2.26
N ILE A 959 -18.05 39.93 1.94
CA ILE A 959 -18.76 39.04 1.01
C ILE A 959 -20.16 38.75 1.55
N TRP A 960 -20.28 38.39 2.84
CA TRP A 960 -21.57 38.12 3.48
C TRP A 960 -22.46 39.35 3.50
N ALA A 961 -21.94 40.53 3.85
CA ALA A 961 -22.73 41.77 3.84
C ALA A 961 -23.23 42.13 2.43
N GLY A 962 -22.49 41.78 1.38
CA GLY A 962 -22.95 41.87 -0.01
C GLY A 962 -24.07 40.88 -0.32
N LEU A 963 -23.85 39.60 -0.01
CA LEU A 963 -24.83 38.53 -0.24
C LEU A 963 -26.12 38.72 0.56
N ASP A 964 -26.04 39.19 1.80
CA ASP A 964 -27.20 39.41 2.66
C ASP A 964 -28.09 40.54 2.11
N ARG A 965 -27.49 41.63 1.62
CA ARG A 965 -28.20 42.70 0.90
C ARG A 965 -28.85 42.18 -0.39
N PHE A 966 -28.15 41.30 -1.10
CA PHE A 966 -28.69 40.64 -2.29
C PHE A 966 -29.87 39.73 -1.96
N PHE A 967 -29.76 38.87 -0.95
CA PHE A 967 -30.87 38.01 -0.52
C PHE A 967 -32.08 38.82 -0.02
N ALA A 968 -31.87 39.87 0.77
CA ALA A 968 -32.94 40.76 1.20
C ALA A 968 -33.65 41.44 0.01
N THR A 969 -32.88 41.87 -0.99
CA THR A 969 -33.40 42.43 -2.25
C THR A 969 -34.25 41.40 -2.99
N LEU A 970 -33.75 40.17 -3.11
CA LEU A 970 -34.47 39.10 -3.79
C LEU A 970 -35.73 38.65 -3.05
N GLU A 971 -35.70 38.53 -1.73
CA GLU A 971 -36.88 38.24 -0.89
C GLU A 971 -37.97 39.29 -1.05
N ALA A 972 -37.59 40.56 -1.29
CA ALA A 972 -38.55 41.62 -1.56
C ALA A 972 -39.23 41.49 -2.93
N THR A 973 -38.61 40.81 -3.92
CA THR A 973 -39.15 40.69 -5.29
C THR A 973 -40.25 39.63 -5.49
N GLY A 974 -40.83 39.08 -4.42
CA GLY A 974 -41.62 37.83 -4.50
C GLY A 974 -43.12 37.90 -4.21
N TYR A 975 -43.73 39.06 -3.96
CA TYR A 975 -45.11 39.10 -3.45
C TYR A 975 -46.15 39.41 -4.54
N LYS A 976 -46.52 38.41 -5.34
CA LYS A 976 -47.75 38.48 -6.17
C LYS A 976 -48.83 37.55 -5.62
N PRO A 977 -50.06 38.03 -5.37
CA PRO A 977 -51.21 37.17 -5.10
C PRO A 977 -51.58 36.35 -6.36
N GLN A 978 -51.86 35.05 -6.18
CA GLN A 978 -52.14 34.12 -7.29
C GLN A 978 -53.21 34.63 -8.28
N LYS A 979 -53.05 34.28 -9.57
CA LYS A 979 -53.88 34.74 -10.71
C LYS A 979 -55.35 34.27 -10.64
N GLY A 980 -55.77 33.52 -9.62
CA GLY A 980 -56.99 32.72 -9.64
C GLY A 980 -58.26 33.23 -8.93
N SER A 981 -58.21 34.09 -7.89
CA SER A 981 -59.41 34.24 -7.02
C SER A 981 -60.25 35.52 -7.10
N ASP A 982 -59.84 36.60 -7.78
CA ASP A 982 -60.44 37.93 -7.51
C ASP A 982 -60.99 38.65 -8.75
N THR A 983 -61.82 37.99 -9.57
CA THR A 983 -62.49 38.67 -10.71
C THR A 983 -63.42 39.78 -10.25
N ALA A 984 -64.14 39.64 -9.12
CA ALA A 984 -65.07 40.66 -8.62
C ALA A 984 -64.37 41.93 -8.10
N PHE A 985 -63.29 41.76 -7.31
CA PHE A 985 -62.53 42.89 -6.76
C PHE A 985 -61.73 43.66 -7.84
N ASN A 986 -61.17 42.96 -8.82
CA ASN A 986 -60.49 43.59 -9.96
C ASN A 986 -61.45 44.42 -10.83
N ILE A 987 -62.71 44.00 -10.95
CA ILE A 987 -63.75 44.76 -11.65
C ILE A 987 -64.06 46.05 -10.87
N GLU A 988 -64.10 45.97 -9.54
CA GLU A 988 -64.46 47.11 -8.68
C GLU A 988 -63.35 48.17 -8.59
N ILE A 989 -62.08 47.78 -8.50
CA ILE A 989 -60.94 48.72 -8.58
C ILE A 989 -60.90 49.41 -9.97
N ARG A 990 -61.22 48.69 -11.05
CA ARG A 990 -61.28 49.30 -12.39
C ARG A 990 -62.40 50.35 -12.49
N LYS A 991 -63.53 50.15 -11.81
CA LYS A 991 -64.61 51.16 -11.72
C LYS A 991 -64.21 52.36 -10.86
N SER A 992 -63.54 52.15 -9.72
CA SER A 992 -63.08 53.27 -8.87
C SER A 992 -62.02 54.13 -9.56
N LEU A 993 -61.07 53.51 -10.29
CA LEU A 993 -60.13 54.22 -11.16
C LEU A 993 -60.82 55.00 -12.29
N ALA A 994 -61.94 54.51 -12.80
CA ALA A 994 -62.68 55.16 -13.88
C ALA A 994 -63.51 56.37 -13.43
N ASN A 995 -64.10 56.29 -12.23
CA ASN A 995 -65.05 57.27 -11.74
C ASN A 995 -64.38 58.44 -10.99
N GLY A 996 -63.18 58.25 -10.43
CA GLY A 996 -62.39 59.32 -9.81
C GLY A 996 -63.03 59.98 -8.58
N THR A 997 -64.17 59.49 -8.09
CA THR A 997 -64.90 59.99 -6.93
C THR A 997 -65.55 58.82 -6.17
N GLY A 998 -65.08 58.53 -4.96
CA GLY A 998 -65.71 57.60 -4.00
C GLY A 998 -64.71 56.82 -3.13
N PRO A 999 -64.98 56.57 -1.83
CA PRO A 999 -64.11 55.80 -0.93
C PRO A 999 -64.13 54.30 -1.28
N LEU A 1000 -62.95 53.65 -1.35
CA LEU A 1000 -62.84 52.20 -1.63
C LEU A 1000 -63.48 51.36 -0.51
N ALA A 1001 -63.50 51.90 0.71
CA ALA A 1001 -64.12 51.32 1.90
C ALA A 1001 -65.60 50.94 1.75
N SER A 1002 -66.43 51.70 1.02
CA SER A 1002 -67.86 51.36 0.87
C SER A 1002 -68.10 50.15 -0.05
N ALA A 1003 -67.24 49.95 -1.05
CA ALA A 1003 -67.32 48.83 -1.99
C ALA A 1003 -66.80 47.51 -1.41
N ILE A 1004 -65.81 47.56 -0.50
CA ILE A 1004 -65.33 46.39 0.24
C ILE A 1004 -66.41 45.86 1.20
N THR A 1005 -67.19 46.76 1.79
CA THR A 1005 -68.30 46.41 2.70
C THR A 1005 -69.45 45.74 1.94
N GLU A 1006 -69.72 46.15 0.70
CA GLU A 1006 -70.78 45.59 -0.16
C GLU A 1006 -70.37 44.25 -0.81
N ALA A 1007 -69.08 44.09 -1.16
CA ALA A 1007 -68.52 42.83 -1.66
C ALA A 1007 -68.35 41.76 -0.56
N ALA A 1008 -67.98 42.17 0.66
CA ALA A 1008 -67.93 41.28 1.82
C ALA A 1008 -69.34 40.88 2.31
N GLY A 1009 -70.33 41.78 2.22
CA GLY A 1009 -71.73 41.50 2.57
C GLY A 1009 -72.39 40.46 1.65
N ASN A 1010 -72.08 40.46 0.35
CA ASN A 1010 -72.65 39.50 -0.61
C ASN A 1010 -71.90 38.15 -0.66
N ALA A 1011 -70.68 38.06 -0.13
CA ALA A 1011 -69.98 36.79 0.07
C ALA A 1011 -70.43 36.05 1.35
N ALA A 1012 -71.07 36.76 2.29
CA ALA A 1012 -71.57 36.19 3.55
C ALA A 1012 -73.02 35.68 3.48
N ALA A 1013 -73.78 36.05 2.43
CA ALA A 1013 -75.15 35.55 2.22
C ALA A 1013 -75.14 34.38 1.22
N GLY A 1014 -74.69 33.21 1.69
CA GLY A 1014 -74.84 31.94 0.99
C GLY A 1014 -76.32 31.57 0.84
N GLY A 1015 -76.83 31.74 -0.38
CA GLY A 1015 -77.86 30.94 -1.03
C GLY A 1015 -79.08 30.48 -0.22
N VAL A 1016 -80.19 31.24 -0.30
CA VAL A 1016 -81.52 30.75 -0.71
C VAL A 1016 -82.47 31.92 -0.91
N ALA A 1017 -82.92 32.16 -2.15
CA ALA A 1017 -84.18 32.81 -2.46
C ALA A 1017 -84.62 32.45 -3.89
N ALA A 1018 -85.38 31.36 -3.95
CA ALA A 1018 -86.53 31.11 -4.82
C ALA A 1018 -86.49 31.45 -6.32
N GLY A 1019 -86.63 30.41 -7.14
CA GLY A 1019 -87.86 30.26 -7.94
C GLY A 1019 -87.79 30.60 -9.43
N ALA A 1020 -88.32 29.67 -10.23
CA ALA A 1020 -88.55 29.83 -11.66
C ALA A 1020 -89.56 30.94 -11.96
N GLY A 1021 -89.19 31.88 -12.83
CA GLY A 1021 -90.08 32.92 -13.35
C GLY A 1021 -89.38 34.25 -13.55
N GLY A 1022 -88.66 34.42 -14.67
CA GLY A 1022 -88.00 35.69 -14.98
C GLY A 1022 -87.34 35.74 -16.35
N ALA A 1023 -87.90 35.03 -17.35
CA ALA A 1023 -87.62 35.34 -18.73
C ALA A 1023 -88.40 36.61 -19.11
N ALA A 1024 -87.77 37.48 -19.92
CA ALA A 1024 -88.31 38.70 -20.54
C ALA A 1024 -88.29 39.99 -19.71
N ALA A 1025 -87.11 40.64 -19.63
CA ALA A 1025 -86.98 42.10 -19.73
C ALA A 1025 -85.49 42.48 -19.88
N GLY A 1026 -85.11 43.09 -21.02
CA GLY A 1026 -83.80 43.74 -21.14
C GLY A 1026 -83.13 43.81 -22.51
N GLY A 1027 -83.79 43.37 -23.59
CA GLY A 1027 -83.27 43.40 -24.97
C GLY A 1027 -83.04 44.78 -25.61
N LEU A 1028 -82.97 45.88 -24.83
CA LEU A 1028 -82.91 47.26 -25.37
C LEU A 1028 -81.89 48.19 -24.68
N LEU A 1029 -80.84 47.65 -24.05
CA LEU A 1029 -79.76 48.43 -23.40
C LEU A 1029 -78.37 48.26 -24.04
N GLY A 1030 -78.32 47.84 -25.31
CA GLY A 1030 -77.08 47.48 -26.01
C GLY A 1030 -76.31 48.59 -26.75
N LEU A 1031 -76.91 49.77 -27.01
CA LEU A 1031 -76.33 50.75 -27.96
C LEU A 1031 -75.76 52.04 -27.35
N LYS A 1032 -75.82 52.25 -26.02
CA LYS A 1032 -75.16 53.39 -25.34
C LYS A 1032 -73.76 53.09 -24.76
N LYS A 1033 -73.21 51.88 -24.97
CA LYS A 1033 -71.92 51.44 -24.36
C LYS A 1033 -70.66 51.74 -25.18
N ALA A 1034 -70.73 51.92 -26.50
CA ALA A 1034 -69.52 52.03 -27.32
C ALA A 1034 -68.77 53.37 -27.20
N GLY A 1035 -69.47 54.49 -26.96
CA GLY A 1035 -68.85 55.82 -26.80
C GLY A 1035 -68.35 56.10 -25.37
N SER A 1036 -69.00 55.53 -24.36
CA SER A 1036 -68.57 55.64 -22.95
C SER A 1036 -67.36 54.74 -22.67
N GLU A 1037 -67.22 53.58 -23.32
CA GLU A 1037 -66.07 52.68 -23.17
C GLU A 1037 -64.74 53.28 -23.63
N ALA A 1038 -64.71 54.12 -24.66
CA ALA A 1038 -63.49 54.78 -25.14
C ALA A 1038 -62.98 55.87 -24.17
N LEU A 1039 -63.89 56.71 -23.67
CA LEU A 1039 -63.59 57.73 -22.63
C LEU A 1039 -63.21 57.09 -21.29
N LEU A 1040 -63.85 55.97 -20.92
CA LEU A 1040 -63.51 55.14 -19.77
C LEU A 1040 -62.09 54.58 -19.88
N LYS A 1041 -61.76 53.97 -21.02
CA LYS A 1041 -60.41 53.45 -21.29
C LYS A 1041 -59.34 54.54 -21.19
N HIS A 1042 -59.64 55.75 -21.67
CA HIS A 1042 -58.68 56.86 -21.62
C HIS A 1042 -58.41 57.39 -20.20
N ARG A 1043 -59.44 57.51 -19.34
CA ARG A 1043 -59.25 57.88 -17.93
C ARG A 1043 -58.55 56.81 -17.11
N ILE A 1044 -58.89 55.55 -17.32
CA ILE A 1044 -58.23 54.42 -16.65
C ILE A 1044 -56.74 54.41 -17.02
N ALA A 1045 -56.40 54.62 -18.30
CA ALA A 1045 -55.01 54.71 -18.75
C ALA A 1045 -54.23 55.87 -18.13
N GLY A 1046 -54.87 57.06 -17.97
CA GLY A 1046 -54.22 58.22 -17.35
C GLY A 1046 -54.00 58.08 -15.84
N ASN A 1047 -54.96 57.48 -15.11
CA ASN A 1047 -54.83 57.22 -13.68
C ASN A 1047 -53.85 56.05 -13.40
N SER A 1048 -53.85 55.02 -14.24
CA SER A 1048 -52.93 53.89 -14.09
C SER A 1048 -51.48 54.28 -14.39
N GLU A 1049 -51.24 55.16 -15.37
CA GLU A 1049 -49.92 55.75 -15.64
C GLU A 1049 -49.40 56.52 -14.41
N GLN A 1050 -50.25 57.33 -13.76
CA GLN A 1050 -49.89 58.08 -12.57
C GLN A 1050 -49.45 57.18 -11.41
N ILE A 1051 -50.25 56.15 -11.12
CA ILE A 1051 -49.96 55.21 -10.04
C ILE A 1051 -48.71 54.40 -10.38
N ALA A 1052 -48.53 53.96 -11.63
CA ALA A 1052 -47.32 53.26 -12.07
C ALA A 1052 -46.07 54.09 -11.79
N ARG A 1053 -46.08 55.39 -12.16
CA ARG A 1053 -44.96 56.31 -11.90
C ARG A 1053 -44.74 56.53 -10.40
N MET A 1054 -45.79 56.64 -9.59
CA MET A 1054 -45.62 56.77 -8.13
C MET A 1054 -44.99 55.53 -7.48
N LEU A 1055 -45.26 54.34 -8.04
CA LEU A 1055 -44.71 53.08 -7.54
C LEU A 1055 -43.27 52.87 -8.00
N THR A 1056 -42.90 53.33 -9.19
CA THR A 1056 -41.58 53.06 -9.79
C THR A 1056 -40.58 54.22 -9.65
N ASP A 1057 -41.04 55.47 -9.66
CA ASP A 1057 -40.19 56.66 -9.61
C ASP A 1057 -39.72 56.96 -8.16
N PRO A 1058 -38.41 57.06 -7.90
CA PRO A 1058 -37.92 57.48 -6.59
C PRO A 1058 -38.29 58.92 -6.20
N ALA A 1059 -38.51 59.81 -7.16
CA ALA A 1059 -38.82 61.22 -6.89
C ALA A 1059 -40.23 61.44 -6.34
N ALA A 1060 -41.11 60.43 -6.41
CA ALA A 1060 -42.45 60.48 -5.83
C ALA A 1060 -42.47 60.34 -4.29
N LEU A 1061 -41.41 59.78 -3.68
CA LEU A 1061 -41.37 59.42 -2.25
C LEU A 1061 -41.47 60.61 -1.26
N PRO A 1062 -40.71 61.72 -1.44
CA PRO A 1062 -40.80 62.87 -0.53
C PRO A 1062 -42.20 63.46 -0.48
N ASP A 1063 -42.86 63.53 -1.64
CA ASP A 1063 -44.22 64.05 -1.74
C ASP A 1063 -45.25 63.03 -1.20
N LEU A 1064 -45.04 61.71 -1.35
CA LEU A 1064 -45.87 60.67 -0.72
C LEU A 1064 -45.76 60.69 0.82
N ARG A 1065 -44.56 60.86 1.39
CA ARG A 1065 -44.39 61.05 2.85
C ARG A 1065 -45.11 62.29 3.35
N ALA A 1066 -44.94 63.39 2.63
CA ALA A 1066 -45.59 64.65 2.97
C ALA A 1066 -47.12 64.56 2.82
N LEU A 1067 -47.61 63.76 1.86
CA LEU A 1067 -49.03 63.48 1.66
C LEU A 1067 -49.62 62.60 2.77
N ALA A 1068 -48.89 61.57 3.22
CA ALA A 1068 -49.29 60.67 4.31
C ALA A 1068 -49.38 61.39 5.66
N ARG A 1069 -48.49 62.36 5.92
CA ARG A 1069 -48.51 63.21 7.12
C ARG A 1069 -49.57 64.31 7.10
N SER A 1070 -50.07 64.67 5.92
CA SER A 1070 -50.99 65.81 5.76
C SER A 1070 -52.45 65.42 6.04
N ARG A 1071 -53.14 66.19 6.90
CA ARG A 1071 -54.58 66.02 7.16
C ARG A 1071 -55.39 66.36 5.89
N GLU A 1072 -56.44 65.59 5.62
CA GLU A 1072 -57.27 65.77 4.42
C GLU A 1072 -57.82 67.19 4.30
N GLY A 1073 -57.83 67.73 3.07
CA GLY A 1073 -58.33 69.07 2.78
C GLY A 1073 -57.38 70.24 3.10
N THR A 1074 -56.20 69.99 3.66
CA THR A 1074 -55.22 71.07 3.96
C THR A 1074 -54.51 71.59 2.69
N LYS A 1075 -54.11 72.87 2.69
CA LYS A 1075 -53.34 73.49 1.58
C LYS A 1075 -52.04 72.73 1.27
N ASN A 1076 -51.40 72.16 2.30
CA ASN A 1076 -50.20 71.34 2.16
C ASN A 1076 -50.51 70.02 1.44
N ALA A 1077 -51.60 69.33 1.81
CA ALA A 1077 -52.05 68.13 1.09
C ALA A 1077 -52.30 68.43 -0.39
N GLN A 1078 -52.92 69.58 -0.70
CA GLN A 1078 -53.17 70.02 -2.08
C GLN A 1078 -51.86 70.30 -2.85
N LEU A 1079 -50.86 70.90 -2.20
CA LEU A 1079 -49.55 71.21 -2.77
C LEU A 1079 -48.75 69.94 -3.12
N PHE A 1080 -48.71 68.96 -2.22
CA PHE A 1080 -48.03 67.68 -2.50
C PHE A 1080 -48.77 66.86 -3.56
N THR A 1081 -50.10 66.89 -3.54
CA THR A 1081 -50.92 66.28 -4.60
C THR A 1081 -50.60 66.91 -5.96
N THR A 1082 -50.50 68.24 -6.05
CA THR A 1082 -50.17 68.93 -7.31
C THR A 1082 -48.73 68.67 -7.78
N ARG A 1083 -47.77 68.54 -6.87
CA ARG A 1083 -46.40 68.13 -7.21
C ARG A 1083 -46.31 66.72 -7.75
N LEU A 1084 -47.01 65.75 -7.14
CA LEU A 1084 -47.10 64.37 -7.64
C LEU A 1084 -47.78 64.31 -9.02
N LEU A 1085 -48.82 65.11 -9.24
CA LEU A 1085 -49.49 65.24 -10.55
C LEU A 1085 -48.51 65.81 -11.60
N ALA A 1086 -47.76 66.86 -11.27
CA ALA A 1086 -46.77 67.47 -12.17
C ALA A 1086 -45.59 66.54 -12.48
N LEU A 1087 -45.18 65.71 -11.50
CA LEU A 1087 -44.16 64.68 -11.67
C LEU A 1087 -44.63 63.59 -12.64
N ALA A 1088 -45.91 63.23 -12.57
CA ALA A 1088 -46.51 62.29 -13.51
C ALA A 1088 -46.72 62.86 -14.93
N ASP A 1089 -46.98 64.16 -15.07
CA ASP A 1089 -47.19 64.81 -16.37
C ASP A 1089 -45.89 65.18 -17.11
N ARG A 1090 -44.74 65.31 -16.42
CA ARG A 1090 -43.43 65.57 -17.06
C ARG A 1090 -42.99 64.49 -18.06
N GLY A 1091 -43.52 63.27 -17.96
CA GLY A 1091 -43.23 62.18 -18.91
C GLY A 1091 -43.91 62.35 -20.27
N ARG A 1092 -45.10 62.96 -20.33
CA ARG A 1092 -45.92 63.08 -21.56
C ARG A 1092 -45.29 63.95 -22.66
N THR A 1093 -44.40 64.86 -22.30
CA THR A 1093 -43.77 65.81 -23.23
C THR A 1093 -42.44 65.31 -23.81
N SER A 1094 -41.86 64.24 -23.27
CA SER A 1094 -40.54 63.73 -23.71
C SER A 1094 -40.57 62.80 -24.93
N GLY A 1095 -41.74 62.25 -25.30
CA GLY A 1095 -41.88 61.28 -26.40
C GLY A 1095 -41.98 61.87 -27.82
N ASN A 1096 -41.87 63.20 -27.99
CA ASN A 1096 -42.10 63.86 -29.30
C ASN A 1096 -41.07 64.96 -29.63
N LEU A 1097 -39.83 64.83 -29.17
CA LEU A 1097 -38.74 65.69 -29.63
C LEU A 1097 -37.84 64.91 -30.59
N PRO A 1098 -37.65 65.33 -31.85
CA PRO A 1098 -36.62 64.77 -32.71
C PRO A 1098 -35.25 65.01 -32.08
N GLU A 1099 -34.39 63.97 -32.11
CA GLU A 1099 -33.02 63.99 -31.61
C GLU A 1099 -32.30 65.27 -31.98
N ARG A 1100 -31.97 66.06 -30.96
CA ARG A 1100 -31.05 67.18 -31.10
C ARG A 1100 -29.64 66.60 -31.13
N LYS A 1101 -29.14 66.29 -32.34
CA LYS A 1101 -27.70 66.09 -32.57
C LYS A 1101 -26.96 67.37 -32.19
N VAL A 1102 -26.09 67.31 -31.19
CA VAL A 1102 -24.96 68.24 -31.03
C VAL A 1102 -23.87 67.56 -30.17
N PRO A 1103 -22.62 68.03 -30.29
CA PRO A 1103 -21.49 67.44 -31.01
C PRO A 1103 -20.68 66.38 -30.24
#